data_AF-A0A933BDG1-F1
#
_entry.id   AF-A0A933BDG1-F1
#
_cell.length_a   1.000
_cell.length_b   1.000
_cell.length_c   1.000
_cell.angle_alpha   90.00
_cell.angle_beta   90.00
_cell.angle_gamma   90.00
#
_symmetry.space_group_name_H-M   'P 1'
#
loop_
_entity.id
_entity.type
_entity.pdbx_description
1 polymer ?
#
loop_
_entity_poly.entity_id
_entity_poly.type
_entity_poly.pdbx_seq_one_letter_code
_entity_poly.pdbx_strand_id
1 'polypeptide(L)'
;MSFQQTSAMAERRRRLAAGLGVVAGVLLAVSAFFPYWQARLFAPQYRQGLTATMHLHKVTGDIQEIDTLNHYVGVRKFDTLAAWERRMALPGLALLILLCLTAFRAGCPLPSWSKVLPVAIFPVIFLADMKYWMHVASTQLDPMAPLKLKPFVIPLLGTGKVGQFRSELGPMPGFFLALAAVILLLEGLWLNRRSQRPDAEPSIPGQNLPKAAVLAGLILFGLLIAGLARAAELPPIQPILDQAPEGSTVMLEPQTYAGPGVISKTLKVQGSGAVIDGGGTGTVLTVSAPDVELEDLILRRSGDSLLGEDSGLKVEASGVAARRLRLEDVLFGVFASNAPSFVLEDSALAGKPLEIGRRGDLIRIWNCDRVRLSRNRLEGGRDMVLWFSTGSVIEGNEASGGRYGLHFMHTNGARVENNLFRDNSVGLYVMYSGALTLKGNRFERHRGPSGAGLGLKESDSIEVRDNEFRENRQAIFVDQSPLVETNENRFERNILAYNDVGIALMPGVRGNVFTGNLFEDNLQQVAVRGGGVLSGNAWDGNYWSDYAGYGRGTRGLVPYRADRVVERLADGRPLLRFFLYTPAAQAMELTARVFPIFKPKPLLTDMTPLLGSQLVRRGAGQHQAPALAAVWAPASLLSASALALAFASRGRKRKAGSASPAPASQIAVSARGLGKSYGNRRLFSNLSFTVMPGECLVLWGSNGAGKSTLMRCILGLEPCEGALLVAGFDVASDAAAARERLGYLSQEFAGYDWTVREAMDFVCEVRGADSGRIGETLASCGLPNEDDKTVPALSGGMKQKLALAQALVADPEILLLDEPCSNLDLKSRRELTGIFSKLKGTRTIVMTSHHLDEVRALADRVLWLEEDRPARLMDPGSFLEEITGRLS
;
A
#
# COMPACT_ATOMS: atom_id res chain seq x y z
N MET A 1 -82.19 -5.75 -41.19
CA MET A 1 -81.30 -6.46 -40.22
C MET A 1 -80.13 -5.60 -39.72
N SER A 2 -79.60 -4.61 -40.45
CA SER A 2 -78.43 -3.82 -39.99
C SER A 2 -78.69 -2.88 -38.80
N PHE A 3 -79.90 -2.28 -38.70
CA PHE A 3 -80.21 -1.29 -37.63
C PHE A 3 -80.38 -1.89 -36.23
N GLN A 4 -80.82 -3.15 -36.12
CA GLN A 4 -80.93 -3.87 -34.84
C GLN A 4 -79.56 -4.39 -34.35
N GLN A 5 -78.62 -4.69 -35.26
CA GLN A 5 -77.26 -5.11 -34.89
C GLN A 5 -76.41 -3.92 -34.40
N THR A 6 -76.54 -2.75 -35.03
CA THR A 6 -75.82 -1.54 -34.59
C THR A 6 -76.32 -1.02 -33.24
N SER A 7 -77.63 -1.10 -32.96
CA SER A 7 -78.19 -0.71 -31.65
C SER A 7 -77.77 -1.67 -30.52
N ALA A 8 -77.73 -2.98 -30.78
CA ALA A 8 -77.27 -3.98 -29.81
C ALA A 8 -75.77 -3.82 -29.48
N MET A 9 -74.93 -3.50 -30.48
CA MET A 9 -73.50 -3.23 -30.25
C MET A 9 -73.27 -1.92 -29.48
N ALA A 10 -74.04 -0.87 -29.76
CA ALA A 10 -73.96 0.39 -29.02
C ALA A 10 -74.34 0.20 -27.54
N GLU A 11 -75.40 -0.57 -27.26
CA GLU A 11 -75.85 -0.89 -25.90
C GLU A 11 -74.81 -1.74 -25.15
N ARG A 12 -74.19 -2.73 -25.81
CA ARG A 12 -73.10 -3.53 -25.23
C ARG A 12 -71.89 -2.67 -24.83
N ARG A 13 -71.49 -1.72 -25.69
CA ARG A 13 -70.39 -0.78 -25.39
C ARG A 13 -70.71 0.13 -24.21
N ARG A 14 -71.95 0.58 -24.07
CA ARG A 14 -72.40 1.39 -22.92
C ARG A 14 -72.33 0.62 -21.60
N ARG A 15 -72.81 -0.64 -21.58
CA ARG A 15 -72.73 -1.50 -20.39
C ARG A 15 -71.29 -1.81 -19.99
N LEU A 16 -70.41 -2.06 -20.96
CA LEU A 16 -68.98 -2.26 -20.71
C LEU A 16 -68.32 -0.99 -20.16
N ALA A 17 -68.61 0.19 -20.73
CA ALA A 17 -68.11 1.45 -20.21
C ALA A 17 -68.56 1.69 -18.77
N ALA A 18 -69.84 1.44 -18.45
CA ALA A 18 -70.35 1.54 -17.08
C ALA A 18 -69.66 0.56 -16.12
N GLY A 19 -69.43 -0.68 -16.54
CA GLY A 19 -68.69 -1.68 -15.76
C GLY A 19 -67.24 -1.25 -15.47
N LEU A 20 -66.54 -0.70 -16.46
CA LEU A 20 -65.19 -0.15 -16.27
C LEU A 20 -65.17 1.02 -15.28
N GLY A 21 -66.20 1.88 -15.31
CA GLY A 21 -66.36 2.95 -14.32
C GLY A 21 -66.51 2.42 -12.89
N VAL A 22 -67.26 1.33 -12.69
CA VAL A 22 -67.38 0.68 -11.37
C VAL A 22 -66.06 0.08 -10.91
N VAL A 23 -65.37 -0.67 -11.77
CA VAL A 23 -64.07 -1.29 -11.42
C VAL A 23 -63.03 -0.22 -11.11
N ALA A 24 -62.99 0.89 -11.87
CA ALA A 24 -62.11 2.01 -11.58
C ALA A 24 -62.42 2.66 -10.21
N GLY A 25 -63.70 2.82 -9.88
CA GLY A 25 -64.12 3.31 -8.57
C GLY A 25 -63.68 2.39 -7.42
N VAL A 26 -63.76 1.07 -7.61
CA VAL A 26 -63.27 0.07 -6.63
C VAL A 26 -61.75 0.15 -6.48
N LEU A 27 -61.00 0.24 -7.59
CA LEU A 27 -59.54 0.36 -7.53
C LEU A 27 -59.09 1.63 -6.80
N LEU A 28 -59.79 2.76 -6.99
CA LEU A 28 -59.53 3.99 -6.23
C LEU A 28 -59.93 3.88 -4.76
N ALA A 29 -60.98 3.12 -4.43
CA ALA A 29 -61.33 2.86 -3.03
C ALA A 29 -60.26 2.00 -2.35
N VAL A 30 -59.80 0.94 -3.03
CA VAL A 30 -58.76 0.03 -2.54
C VAL A 30 -57.42 0.75 -2.40
N SER A 31 -57.08 1.64 -3.34
CA SER A 31 -55.81 2.37 -3.29
C SER A 31 -55.65 3.17 -2.01
N ALA A 32 -56.73 3.68 -1.40
CA ALA A 32 -56.71 4.44 -0.16
C ALA A 32 -56.09 3.69 1.03
N PHE A 33 -56.14 2.35 1.02
CA PHE A 33 -55.59 1.49 2.06
C PHE A 33 -54.11 1.18 1.88
N PHE A 34 -53.57 1.43 0.69
CA PHE A 34 -52.16 1.20 0.38
C PHE A 34 -51.37 2.52 0.42
N PRO A 35 -50.06 2.44 0.72
CA PRO A 35 -49.19 3.60 0.61
C PRO A 35 -49.07 4.05 -0.85
N TYR A 36 -48.99 5.36 -1.06
CA TYR A 36 -48.84 5.98 -2.37
C TYR A 36 -47.38 6.27 -2.71
N TRP A 37 -46.59 6.68 -1.71
CA TRP A 37 -45.18 7.00 -1.88
C TRP A 37 -44.39 6.58 -0.64
N GLN A 38 -43.10 6.29 -0.81
CA GLN A 38 -42.18 6.05 0.29
C GLN A 38 -40.93 6.90 0.12
N ALA A 39 -40.47 7.49 1.22
CA ALA A 39 -39.19 8.17 1.33
C ALA A 39 -38.34 7.47 2.41
N ARG A 40 -37.13 7.04 2.06
CA ARG A 40 -36.13 6.54 3.02
C ARG A 40 -35.03 7.57 3.18
N LEU A 41 -34.75 7.98 4.41
CA LEU A 41 -33.78 9.00 4.76
C LEU A 41 -32.61 8.36 5.52
N PHE A 42 -31.42 8.50 4.99
CA PHE A 42 -30.20 7.99 5.58
C PHE A 42 -29.42 9.15 6.18
N ALA A 43 -29.15 9.06 7.49
CA ALA A 43 -28.32 9.99 8.23
C ALA A 43 -27.13 9.25 8.87
N PRO A 44 -25.99 9.91 9.15
CA PRO A 44 -24.85 9.28 9.83
C PRO A 44 -25.22 8.56 11.13
N GLN A 45 -26.16 9.13 11.89
CA GLN A 45 -26.71 8.57 13.13
C GLN A 45 -27.81 7.51 12.92
N TYR A 46 -28.46 7.44 11.76
CA TYR A 46 -29.53 6.48 11.45
C TYR A 46 -29.17 5.64 10.21
N ARG A 47 -28.27 4.68 10.41
CA ARG A 47 -27.61 3.92 9.33
C ARG A 47 -28.52 2.90 8.62
N GLN A 48 -29.58 2.43 9.28
CA GLN A 48 -30.61 1.58 8.67
C GLN A 48 -31.60 2.37 7.79
N GLY A 49 -31.53 3.71 7.85
CA GLY A 49 -32.46 4.61 7.18
C GLY A 49 -33.76 4.76 7.96
N LEU A 50 -34.26 5.98 8.05
CA LEU A 50 -35.58 6.32 8.57
C LEU A 50 -36.59 6.30 7.44
N THR A 51 -37.74 5.67 7.65
CA THR A 51 -38.75 5.51 6.61
C THR A 51 -39.93 6.42 6.87
N ALA A 52 -40.26 7.29 5.92
CA ALA A 52 -41.52 8.01 5.85
C ALA A 52 -42.39 7.44 4.72
N THR A 53 -43.50 6.81 5.09
CA THR A 53 -44.46 6.22 4.17
C THR A 53 -45.68 7.12 4.04
N MET A 54 -45.93 7.62 2.84
CA MET A 54 -47.00 8.57 2.54
C MET A 54 -48.25 7.83 2.07
N HIS A 55 -49.32 7.94 2.84
CA HIS A 55 -50.68 7.62 2.43
C HIS A 55 -51.40 8.92 2.03
N LEU A 56 -52.54 8.80 1.35
CA LEU A 56 -53.32 9.99 0.95
C LEU A 56 -53.70 10.90 2.13
N HIS A 57 -54.01 10.32 3.29
CA HIS A 57 -54.56 11.05 4.43
C HIS A 57 -53.61 11.09 5.64
N LYS A 58 -52.48 10.40 5.59
CA LYS A 58 -51.54 10.28 6.71
C LYS A 58 -50.14 9.94 6.24
N VAL A 59 -49.16 10.21 7.09
CA VAL A 59 -47.78 9.75 6.91
C VAL A 59 -47.42 8.86 8.10
N THR A 60 -46.77 7.73 7.84
CA THR A 60 -46.44 6.69 8.84
C THR A 60 -44.97 6.28 8.72
N GLY A 61 -44.46 5.54 9.71
CA GLY A 61 -43.05 5.14 9.81
C GLY A 61 -42.32 5.92 10.91
N ASP A 62 -41.04 6.21 10.72
CA ASP A 62 -40.14 6.81 11.72
C ASP A 62 -40.28 8.34 11.79
N ILE A 63 -41.53 8.83 11.80
CA ILE A 63 -41.84 10.25 11.62
C ILE A 63 -41.34 11.09 12.80
N GLN A 64 -41.33 10.54 14.01
CA GLN A 64 -40.89 11.24 15.21
C GLN A 64 -39.37 11.49 15.18
N GLU A 65 -38.60 10.52 14.73
CA GLU A 65 -37.16 10.62 14.55
C GLU A 65 -36.82 11.58 13.41
N ILE A 66 -37.57 11.51 12.30
CA ILE A 66 -37.37 12.42 11.17
C ILE A 66 -37.72 13.86 11.55
N ASP A 67 -38.80 14.10 12.30
CA ASP A 67 -39.16 15.44 12.77
C ASP A 67 -38.14 15.99 13.79
N THR A 68 -37.52 15.10 14.59
CA THR A 68 -36.41 15.46 15.47
C THR A 68 -35.20 15.94 14.67
N LEU A 69 -34.87 15.26 13.56
CA LEU A 69 -33.80 15.70 12.65
C LEU A 69 -34.15 17.01 11.95
N ASN A 70 -35.40 17.13 11.47
CA ASN A 70 -35.90 18.31 10.78
C ASN A 70 -35.74 19.57 11.63
N HIS A 71 -35.93 19.47 12.95
CA HIS A 71 -35.70 20.57 13.88
C HIS A 71 -34.27 21.14 13.81
N TYR A 72 -33.24 20.29 13.67
CA TYR A 72 -31.85 20.74 13.59
C TYR A 72 -31.51 21.45 12.28
N VAL A 73 -32.19 21.07 11.18
CA VAL A 73 -31.93 21.60 9.83
C VAL A 73 -32.94 22.66 9.38
N GLY A 74 -33.91 23.00 10.23
CA GLY A 74 -34.91 24.03 9.98
C GLY A 74 -36.06 23.62 9.06
N VAL A 75 -36.28 22.32 8.86
CA VAL A 75 -37.42 21.80 8.08
C VAL A 75 -38.65 21.74 9.00
N ARG A 76 -39.83 22.11 8.49
CA ARG A 76 -41.09 22.02 9.25
C ARG A 76 -41.45 20.56 9.55
N LYS A 77 -42.18 20.35 10.64
CA LYS A 77 -42.67 19.02 11.01
C LYS A 77 -43.67 18.46 10.00
N PHE A 78 -43.66 17.14 9.80
CA PHE A 78 -44.54 16.46 8.84
C PHE A 78 -46.03 16.65 9.14
N ASP A 79 -46.41 16.75 10.41
CA ASP A 79 -47.80 17.00 10.86
C ASP A 79 -48.36 18.35 10.38
N THR A 80 -47.50 19.38 10.24
CA THR A 80 -47.85 20.72 9.78
C THR A 80 -47.73 20.91 8.28
N LEU A 81 -46.76 20.25 7.62
CA LEU A 81 -46.62 20.24 6.15
C LEU A 81 -47.86 19.59 5.52
N ALA A 82 -48.48 20.18 4.49
CA ALA A 82 -49.64 19.61 3.77
C ALA A 82 -50.84 19.18 4.66
N ALA A 83 -51.05 19.85 5.80
CA ALA A 83 -52.06 19.45 6.78
C ALA A 83 -53.51 19.59 6.26
N TRP A 84 -53.76 20.59 5.42
CA TRP A 84 -55.10 20.82 4.85
C TRP A 84 -55.42 19.79 3.77
N GLU A 85 -54.45 19.51 2.89
CA GLU A 85 -54.54 18.54 1.80
C GLU A 85 -54.83 17.14 2.34
N ARG A 86 -54.12 16.71 3.40
CA ARG A 86 -54.38 15.42 4.06
C ARG A 86 -55.79 15.33 4.65
N ARG A 87 -56.32 16.42 5.22
CA ARG A 87 -57.70 16.47 5.74
C ARG A 87 -58.73 16.36 4.62
N MET A 88 -58.44 16.96 3.46
CA MET A 88 -59.34 16.96 2.30
C MET A 88 -59.19 15.73 1.40
N ALA A 89 -58.15 14.92 1.59
CA ALA A 89 -57.83 13.78 0.73
C ALA A 89 -58.93 12.71 0.70
N LEU A 90 -59.51 12.32 1.85
CA LEU A 90 -60.58 11.31 1.90
C LEU A 90 -61.91 11.83 1.31
N PRO A 91 -62.39 13.05 1.66
CA PRO A 91 -63.55 13.64 0.97
C PRO A 91 -63.34 13.79 -0.54
N GLY A 92 -62.15 14.23 -0.96
CA GLY A 92 -61.79 14.36 -2.37
C GLY A 92 -61.80 13.01 -3.09
N LEU A 93 -61.24 11.97 -2.47
CA LEU A 93 -61.25 10.61 -3.04
C LEU A 93 -62.68 10.05 -3.13
N ALA A 94 -63.53 10.28 -2.12
CA ALA A 94 -64.92 9.87 -2.17
C ALA A 94 -65.67 10.54 -3.34
N LEU A 95 -65.40 11.82 -3.61
CA LEU A 95 -65.92 12.51 -4.79
C LEU A 95 -65.40 11.88 -6.10
N LEU A 96 -64.10 11.58 -6.19
CA LEU A 96 -63.52 10.91 -7.37
C LEU A 96 -64.15 9.52 -7.61
N ILE A 97 -64.37 8.74 -6.55
CA ILE A 97 -65.05 7.45 -6.63
C ILE A 97 -66.48 7.64 -7.14
N LEU A 98 -67.23 8.62 -6.63
CA LEU A 98 -68.58 8.93 -7.10
C LEU A 98 -68.59 9.33 -8.58
N LEU A 99 -67.59 10.09 -9.03
CA LEU A 99 -67.42 10.45 -10.44
C LEU A 99 -67.16 9.21 -11.31
N CYS A 100 -66.38 8.23 -10.82
CA CYS A 100 -66.16 6.96 -11.52
C CYS A 100 -67.46 6.16 -11.68
N LEU A 101 -68.22 6.03 -10.58
CA LEU A 101 -69.48 5.29 -10.55
C LEU A 101 -70.57 5.91 -11.44
N THR A 102 -70.52 7.23 -11.63
CA THR A 102 -71.51 7.98 -12.42
C THR A 102 -71.02 8.36 -13.82
N ALA A 103 -69.74 8.13 -14.16
CA ALA A 103 -69.09 8.58 -15.39
C ALA A 103 -69.89 8.23 -16.66
N PHE A 104 -70.44 7.02 -16.70
CA PHE A 104 -71.12 6.46 -17.89
C PHE A 104 -72.59 6.06 -17.62
N ARG A 105 -73.17 6.52 -16.50
CA ARG A 105 -74.58 6.23 -16.15
C ARG A 105 -75.54 7.10 -16.96
N ALA A 106 -76.59 6.49 -17.49
CA ALA A 106 -77.67 7.19 -18.20
C ALA A 106 -78.48 8.10 -17.24
N GLY A 107 -78.89 9.29 -17.71
CA GLY A 107 -79.70 10.25 -16.94
C GLY A 107 -78.91 11.24 -16.08
N CYS A 108 -77.58 11.25 -16.16
CA CYS A 108 -76.74 12.21 -15.45
C CYS A 108 -76.56 13.48 -16.32
N PRO A 109 -76.79 14.70 -15.80
CA PRO A 109 -76.80 15.94 -16.59
C PRO A 109 -75.41 16.36 -17.10
N LEU A 110 -74.34 15.83 -16.50
CA LEU A 110 -72.96 16.15 -16.87
C LEU A 110 -72.41 15.18 -17.93
N PRO A 111 -71.71 15.68 -18.97
CA PRO A 111 -71.10 14.84 -19.98
C PRO A 111 -70.00 13.93 -19.39
N SER A 112 -69.83 12.72 -19.91
CA SER A 112 -68.88 11.74 -19.34
C SER A 112 -67.44 12.25 -19.23
N TRP A 113 -67.00 13.11 -20.15
CA TRP A 113 -65.64 13.65 -20.11
C TRP A 113 -65.42 14.57 -18.89
N SER A 114 -66.42 15.33 -18.44
CA SER A 114 -66.27 16.22 -17.28
C SER A 114 -66.24 15.45 -15.95
N LYS A 115 -66.71 14.20 -15.95
CA LYS A 115 -66.62 13.28 -14.80
C LYS A 115 -65.32 12.47 -14.81
N VAL A 116 -64.82 12.09 -15.99
CA VAL A 116 -63.57 11.34 -16.14
C VAL A 116 -62.35 12.24 -15.93
N LEU A 117 -62.40 13.49 -16.38
CA LEU A 117 -61.26 14.41 -16.35
C LEU A 117 -60.71 14.65 -14.92
N PRO A 118 -61.52 14.94 -13.89
CA PRO A 118 -61.01 15.11 -12.52
C PRO A 118 -60.27 13.87 -11.99
N VAL A 119 -60.75 12.68 -12.34
CA VAL A 119 -60.13 11.41 -11.94
C VAL A 119 -58.83 11.16 -12.72
N ALA A 120 -58.82 11.48 -14.02
CA ALA A 120 -57.65 11.28 -14.87
C ALA A 120 -56.47 12.18 -14.48
N ILE A 121 -56.75 13.41 -14.01
CA ILE A 121 -55.70 14.36 -13.59
C ILE A 121 -55.26 14.10 -12.14
N PHE A 122 -56.02 13.36 -11.33
CA PHE A 122 -55.70 13.12 -9.91
C PHE A 122 -54.26 12.64 -9.65
N PRO A 123 -53.68 11.63 -10.35
CA PRO A 123 -52.29 11.23 -10.14
C PRO A 123 -51.29 12.34 -10.46
N VAL A 124 -51.61 13.19 -11.44
CA VAL A 124 -50.77 14.34 -11.82
C VAL A 124 -50.85 15.44 -10.75
N ILE A 125 -52.05 15.73 -10.24
CA ILE A 125 -52.26 16.67 -9.13
C ILE A 125 -51.51 16.20 -7.90
N PHE A 126 -51.60 14.91 -7.55
CA PHE A 126 -50.86 14.32 -6.43
C PHE A 126 -49.35 14.54 -6.56
N LEU A 127 -48.76 14.28 -7.74
CA LEU A 127 -47.33 14.50 -7.97
C LEU A 127 -46.96 15.98 -7.95
N ALA A 128 -47.81 16.86 -8.50
CA ALA A 128 -47.58 18.29 -8.50
C ALA A 128 -47.64 18.88 -7.08
N ASP A 129 -48.61 18.44 -6.28
CA ASP A 129 -48.76 18.81 -4.87
C ASP A 129 -47.58 18.31 -4.03
N MET A 130 -47.18 17.04 -4.20
CA MET A 130 -45.99 16.50 -3.55
C MET A 130 -44.72 17.28 -3.92
N LYS A 131 -44.57 17.68 -5.20
CA LYS A 131 -43.45 18.51 -5.66
C LYS A 131 -43.43 19.87 -4.99
N TYR A 132 -44.60 20.49 -4.88
CA TYR A 132 -44.74 21.78 -4.22
C TYR A 132 -44.32 21.69 -2.75
N TRP A 133 -44.81 20.70 -2.01
CA TRP A 133 -44.47 20.53 -0.61
C TRP A 133 -42.99 20.14 -0.38
N MET A 134 -42.40 19.35 -1.28
CA MET A 134 -40.95 19.10 -1.26
C MET A 134 -40.13 20.37 -1.49
N HIS A 135 -40.57 21.24 -2.39
CA HIS A 135 -39.91 22.51 -2.65
C HIS A 135 -40.04 23.46 -1.45
N VAL A 136 -41.23 23.55 -0.84
CA VAL A 136 -41.45 24.34 0.37
C VAL A 136 -40.55 23.84 1.50
N ALA A 137 -40.50 22.52 1.73
CA ALA A 137 -39.68 21.92 2.76
C ALA A 137 -38.17 22.18 2.58
N SER A 138 -37.70 22.30 1.32
CA SER A 138 -36.28 22.46 1.03
C SER A 138 -35.82 23.90 0.81
N THR A 139 -36.74 24.87 0.73
CA THR A 139 -36.43 26.28 0.49
C THR A 139 -36.85 27.22 1.62
N GLN A 140 -37.93 26.90 2.36
CA GLN A 140 -38.41 27.70 3.49
C GLN A 140 -37.87 27.17 4.82
N LEU A 141 -36.55 27.12 4.96
CA LEU A 141 -35.86 26.65 6.17
C LEU A 141 -35.93 27.71 7.28
N ASP A 142 -36.07 27.27 8.54
CA ASP A 142 -36.03 28.14 9.71
C ASP A 142 -34.63 28.79 9.86
N PRO A 143 -34.53 30.13 9.78
CA PRO A 143 -33.25 30.84 9.89
C PRO A 143 -32.60 30.72 11.27
N MET A 144 -33.35 30.33 12.30
CA MET A 144 -32.85 30.10 13.66
C MET A 144 -32.40 28.66 13.92
N ALA A 145 -32.46 27.78 12.91
CA ALA A 145 -32.06 26.38 13.07
C ALA A 145 -30.56 26.23 13.43
N PRO A 146 -30.19 25.25 14.29
CA PRO A 146 -28.81 24.99 14.69
C PRO A 146 -27.85 24.75 13.51
N LEU A 147 -28.31 24.08 12.44
CA LEU A 147 -27.54 23.81 11.24
C LEU A 147 -28.03 24.68 10.08
N LYS A 148 -27.18 25.63 9.66
CA LYS A 148 -27.47 26.52 8.53
C LYS A 148 -27.21 25.83 7.20
N LEU A 149 -28.23 25.17 6.65
CA LEU A 149 -28.18 24.61 5.29
C LEU A 149 -28.54 25.67 4.24
N LYS A 150 -27.91 25.58 3.06
CA LYS A 150 -28.38 26.32 1.88
C LYS A 150 -29.65 25.63 1.35
N PRO A 151 -30.60 26.38 0.76
CA PRO A 151 -31.74 25.79 0.06
C PRO A 151 -31.30 24.71 -0.93
N PHE A 152 -32.01 23.58 -0.93
CA PHE A 152 -31.68 22.42 -1.75
C PHE A 152 -32.93 21.88 -2.47
N VAL A 153 -32.79 20.83 -3.26
CA VAL A 153 -33.90 20.22 -4.01
C VAL A 153 -34.05 18.77 -3.58
N ILE A 154 -35.27 18.40 -3.19
CA ILE A 154 -35.64 17.01 -2.91
C ILE A 154 -36.23 16.40 -4.19
N PRO A 155 -35.64 15.34 -4.75
CA PRO A 155 -36.19 14.70 -5.94
C PRO A 155 -37.49 13.96 -5.60
N LEU A 156 -38.46 13.98 -6.53
CA LEU A 156 -39.71 13.20 -6.41
C LEU A 156 -39.49 11.69 -6.55
N LEU A 157 -38.49 11.31 -7.36
CA LEU A 157 -38.17 9.93 -7.69
C LEU A 157 -36.66 9.74 -7.68
N GLY A 158 -36.20 8.61 -7.13
CA GLY A 158 -34.79 8.24 -7.09
C GLY A 158 -34.06 8.77 -5.87
N THR A 159 -32.75 8.93 -5.99
CA THR A 159 -31.86 9.27 -4.87
C THR A 159 -31.56 10.78 -4.80
N GLY A 160 -31.71 11.39 -3.62
CA GLY A 160 -31.26 12.75 -3.31
C GLY A 160 -30.09 12.77 -2.32
N LYS A 161 -29.27 13.82 -2.33
CA LYS A 161 -28.17 14.00 -1.36
C LYS A 161 -28.06 15.45 -0.92
N VAL A 162 -27.97 15.67 0.40
CA VAL A 162 -27.81 16.99 1.02
C VAL A 162 -26.78 16.86 2.14
N GLY A 163 -25.57 17.39 1.92
CA GLY A 163 -24.45 17.20 2.84
C GLY A 163 -24.14 15.70 3.05
N GLN A 164 -24.30 15.23 4.29
CA GLN A 164 -24.11 13.83 4.67
C GLN A 164 -25.41 13.00 4.66
N PHE A 165 -26.56 13.64 4.38
CA PHE A 165 -27.86 12.98 4.32
C PHE A 165 -28.14 12.50 2.89
N ARG A 166 -28.63 11.27 2.75
CA ARG A 166 -29.11 10.70 1.48
C ARG A 166 -30.58 10.37 1.62
N SER A 167 -31.38 10.58 0.58
CA SER A 167 -32.77 10.16 0.54
C SER A 167 -33.05 9.29 -0.68
N GLU A 168 -34.02 8.39 -0.57
CA GLU A 168 -34.51 7.55 -1.66
C GLU A 168 -36.03 7.62 -1.70
N LEU A 169 -36.60 8.00 -2.84
CA LEU A 169 -38.02 8.25 -2.99
C LEU A 169 -38.61 7.45 -4.15
N GLY A 170 -39.76 6.81 -3.93
CA GLY A 170 -40.39 5.96 -4.93
C GLY A 170 -41.90 5.74 -4.77
N PRO A 171 -42.59 5.41 -5.87
CA PRO A 171 -44.02 5.08 -5.86
C PRO A 171 -44.29 3.76 -5.15
N MET A 172 -45.47 3.67 -4.54
CA MET A 172 -45.94 2.50 -3.80
C MET A 172 -47.27 1.97 -4.39
N PRO A 173 -47.73 0.77 -4.00
CA PRO A 173 -48.87 0.10 -4.65
C PRO A 173 -50.15 0.94 -4.78
N GLY A 174 -50.46 1.82 -3.83
CA GLY A 174 -51.62 2.70 -3.89
C GLY A 174 -51.60 3.66 -5.09
N PHE A 175 -50.42 4.18 -5.45
CA PHE A 175 -50.27 5.05 -6.63
C PHE A 175 -50.52 4.29 -7.93
N PHE A 176 -50.01 3.04 -8.04
CA PHE A 176 -50.23 2.20 -9.21
C PHE A 176 -51.69 1.77 -9.37
N LEU A 177 -52.40 1.51 -8.27
CA LEU A 177 -53.84 1.23 -8.29
C LEU A 177 -54.66 2.43 -8.79
N ALA A 178 -54.29 3.65 -8.38
CA ALA A 178 -54.91 4.87 -8.88
C ALA A 178 -54.65 5.07 -10.38
N LEU A 179 -53.44 4.78 -10.85
CA LEU A 179 -53.10 4.85 -12.28
C LEU A 179 -53.90 3.81 -13.11
N ALA A 180 -54.05 2.59 -12.58
CA ALA A 180 -54.86 1.55 -13.20
C ALA A 180 -56.34 1.97 -13.32
N ALA A 181 -56.90 2.63 -12.29
CA ALA A 181 -58.25 3.17 -12.36
C ALA A 181 -58.41 4.23 -13.46
N VAL A 182 -57.43 5.12 -13.65
CA VAL A 182 -57.43 6.11 -14.73
C VAL A 182 -57.44 5.44 -16.10
N ILE A 183 -56.61 4.42 -16.30
CA ILE A 183 -56.56 3.67 -17.57
C ILE A 183 -57.93 3.08 -17.90
N LEU A 184 -58.59 2.43 -16.93
CA LEU A 184 -59.92 1.86 -17.11
C LEU A 184 -60.98 2.92 -17.44
N LEU A 185 -60.91 4.11 -16.85
CA LEU A 185 -61.83 5.21 -17.14
C LEU A 185 -61.63 5.81 -18.52
N LEU A 186 -60.39 5.96 -18.98
CA LEU A 186 -60.09 6.46 -20.32
C LEU A 186 -60.59 5.47 -21.39
N GLU A 187 -60.42 4.17 -21.16
CA GLU A 187 -61.00 3.11 -21.98
C GLU A 187 -62.54 3.14 -21.96
N GLY A 188 -63.15 3.31 -20.78
CA GLY A 188 -64.59 3.50 -20.65
C GLY A 188 -65.10 4.73 -21.43
N LEU A 189 -64.36 5.83 -21.40
CA LEU A 189 -64.70 7.07 -22.13
C LEU A 189 -64.63 6.88 -23.64
N TRP A 190 -63.60 6.16 -24.11
CA TRP A 190 -63.45 5.80 -25.51
C TRP A 190 -64.60 4.89 -25.99
N LEU A 191 -64.94 3.85 -25.22
CA LEU A 191 -66.08 2.96 -25.50
C LEU A 191 -67.41 3.72 -25.52
N ASN A 192 -67.61 4.63 -24.56
CA ASN A 192 -68.83 5.43 -24.48
C ASN A 192 -68.96 6.39 -25.67
N ARG A 193 -67.89 7.09 -26.07
CA ARG A 193 -67.88 7.94 -27.28
C ARG A 193 -68.19 7.14 -28.55
N ARG A 194 -67.63 5.93 -28.68
CA ARG A 194 -67.92 5.01 -29.80
C ARG A 194 -69.33 4.42 -29.78
N SER A 195 -70.06 4.52 -28.66
CA SER A 195 -71.48 4.14 -28.60
C SER A 195 -72.42 5.26 -29.07
N GLN A 196 -71.91 6.48 -29.20
CA GLN A 196 -72.67 7.69 -29.59
C GLN A 196 -72.47 8.07 -31.06
N ARG A 197 -71.51 7.44 -31.76
CA ARG A 197 -71.27 7.60 -33.21
C ARG A 197 -71.32 6.21 -33.88
N PRO A 198 -72.52 5.73 -34.29
CA PRO A 198 -72.67 4.41 -34.90
C PRO A 198 -72.09 4.30 -36.32
N ASP A 199 -71.98 5.43 -37.04
CA ASP A 199 -71.70 5.46 -38.49
C ASP A 199 -70.23 5.71 -38.87
N ALA A 200 -69.31 5.68 -37.91
CA ALA A 200 -67.88 5.78 -38.21
C ALA A 200 -67.36 4.41 -38.72
N GLU A 201 -67.10 4.32 -40.02
CA GLU A 201 -66.46 3.15 -40.66
C GLU A 201 -65.18 2.69 -39.92
N PRO A 202 -64.92 1.38 -39.86
CA PRO A 202 -63.77 0.84 -39.15
C PRO A 202 -62.51 0.92 -40.02
N SER A 203 -61.84 2.07 -40.06
CA SER A 203 -60.49 2.15 -40.62
C SER A 203 -59.44 2.27 -39.50
N ILE A 204 -58.51 1.30 -39.49
CA ILE A 204 -57.19 1.20 -38.83
C ILE A 204 -57.08 0.05 -37.79
N PRO A 205 -56.04 -0.81 -37.89
CA PRO A 205 -55.99 -2.15 -37.34
C PRO A 205 -55.59 -2.16 -35.86
N GLY A 206 -56.28 -2.99 -35.08
CA GLY A 206 -55.97 -3.15 -33.65
C GLY A 206 -57.16 -3.61 -32.83
N GLN A 207 -57.90 -4.62 -33.29
CA GLN A 207 -59.01 -5.21 -32.52
C GLN A 207 -58.57 -5.86 -31.19
N ASN A 208 -57.26 -5.90 -30.93
CA ASN A 208 -56.70 -6.44 -29.70
C ASN A 208 -56.20 -5.39 -28.70
N LEU A 209 -56.16 -4.08 -29.02
CA LEU A 209 -55.57 -3.09 -28.10
C LEU A 209 -56.24 -3.00 -26.70
N PRO A 210 -57.58 -2.95 -26.56
CA PRO A 210 -58.20 -2.85 -25.23
C PRO A 210 -58.17 -4.17 -24.46
N LYS A 211 -58.10 -5.32 -25.16
CA LYS A 211 -57.89 -6.63 -24.52
C LYS A 211 -56.42 -6.82 -24.13
N ALA A 212 -55.48 -6.36 -24.95
CA ALA A 212 -54.05 -6.44 -24.72
C ALA A 212 -53.58 -5.48 -23.63
N ALA A 213 -54.18 -4.29 -23.48
CA ALA A 213 -53.84 -3.36 -22.41
C ALA A 213 -54.37 -3.84 -21.04
N VAL A 214 -55.60 -4.37 -20.99
CA VAL A 214 -56.17 -4.98 -19.77
C VAL A 214 -55.45 -6.28 -19.41
N LEU A 215 -55.14 -7.12 -20.41
CA LEU A 215 -54.36 -8.34 -20.22
C LEU A 215 -52.91 -8.02 -19.86
N ALA A 216 -52.28 -6.99 -20.43
CA ALA A 216 -50.94 -6.55 -20.05
C ALA A 216 -50.92 -5.95 -18.64
N GLY A 217 -51.96 -5.23 -18.22
CA GLY A 217 -52.10 -4.74 -16.85
C GLY A 217 -52.33 -5.87 -15.83
N LEU A 218 -53.16 -6.85 -16.16
CA LEU A 218 -53.38 -8.05 -15.34
C LEU A 218 -52.19 -9.01 -15.36
N ILE A 219 -51.43 -9.07 -16.46
CA ILE A 219 -50.17 -9.82 -16.57
C ILE A 219 -49.06 -9.07 -15.84
N LEU A 220 -48.98 -7.74 -15.86
CA LEU A 220 -48.03 -6.99 -15.02
C LEU A 220 -48.35 -7.18 -13.54
N PHE A 221 -49.63 -7.13 -13.16
CA PHE A 221 -50.09 -7.38 -11.80
C PHE A 221 -49.86 -8.84 -11.39
N GLY A 222 -50.14 -9.78 -12.29
CA GLY A 222 -49.91 -11.21 -12.12
C GLY A 222 -48.44 -11.60 -12.11
N LEU A 223 -47.57 -10.93 -12.86
CA LEU A 223 -46.11 -11.08 -12.84
C LEU A 223 -45.49 -10.39 -11.62
N LEU A 224 -46.10 -9.31 -11.10
CA LEU A 224 -45.71 -8.74 -9.80
C LEU A 224 -46.05 -9.70 -8.65
N ILE A 225 -47.22 -10.35 -8.70
CA ILE A 225 -47.64 -11.35 -7.69
C ILE A 225 -46.89 -12.68 -7.87
N ALA A 226 -46.68 -13.14 -9.11
CA ALA A 226 -45.94 -14.37 -9.41
C ALA A 226 -44.43 -14.21 -9.20
N GLY A 227 -43.88 -13.00 -9.40
CA GLY A 227 -42.52 -12.64 -9.02
C GLY A 227 -42.30 -12.64 -7.50
N LEU A 228 -43.38 -12.57 -6.71
CA LEU A 228 -43.36 -12.75 -5.26
C LEU A 228 -43.64 -14.20 -4.81
N ALA A 229 -44.08 -15.10 -5.70
CA ALA A 229 -44.68 -16.39 -5.31
C ALA A 229 -44.04 -17.64 -5.92
N ARG A 230 -42.79 -17.60 -6.38
CA ARG A 230 -42.09 -18.84 -6.80
C ARG A 230 -40.58 -18.79 -6.64
N ALA A 231 -40.11 -18.64 -5.41
CA ALA A 231 -38.86 -19.26 -4.99
C ALA A 231 -39.20 -20.70 -4.57
N ALA A 232 -38.48 -21.70 -5.07
CA ALA A 232 -38.57 -23.04 -4.48
C ALA A 232 -38.20 -22.90 -2.99
N GLU A 233 -39.09 -23.28 -2.08
CA GLU A 233 -38.80 -23.26 -0.65
C GLU A 233 -37.61 -24.19 -0.39
N LEU A 234 -36.48 -23.61 0.00
CA LEU A 234 -35.27 -24.35 0.37
C LEU A 234 -35.57 -25.20 1.62
N PRO A 235 -35.09 -26.45 1.72
CA PRO A 235 -35.30 -27.26 2.91
C PRO A 235 -34.67 -26.57 4.14
N PRO A 236 -35.41 -26.38 5.25
CA PRO A 236 -34.85 -25.74 6.43
C PRO A 236 -33.79 -26.61 7.10
N ILE A 237 -32.70 -25.99 7.57
CA ILE A 237 -31.60 -26.73 8.23
C ILE A 237 -31.97 -27.16 9.66
N GLN A 238 -32.77 -26.36 10.38
CA GLN A 238 -33.03 -26.55 11.81
C GLN A 238 -33.61 -27.93 12.16
N PRO A 239 -34.62 -28.47 11.44
CA PRO A 239 -35.16 -29.79 11.77
C PRO A 239 -34.13 -30.92 11.66
N ILE A 240 -33.14 -30.81 10.77
CA ILE A 240 -32.08 -31.80 10.60
C ILE A 240 -31.15 -31.79 11.82
N LEU A 241 -30.79 -30.60 12.31
CA LEU A 241 -29.98 -30.43 13.52
C LEU A 241 -30.73 -30.91 14.77
N ASP A 242 -32.02 -30.60 14.87
CA ASP A 242 -32.87 -30.98 16.01
C ASP A 242 -33.08 -32.50 16.11
N GLN A 243 -33.22 -33.20 14.99
CA GLN A 243 -33.44 -34.66 14.97
C GLN A 243 -32.17 -35.47 15.25
N ALA A 244 -30.98 -34.90 15.06
CA ALA A 244 -29.72 -35.60 15.27
C ALA A 244 -29.52 -35.98 16.76
N PRO A 245 -29.17 -37.23 17.11
CA PRO A 245 -28.81 -37.55 18.50
C PRO A 245 -27.61 -36.73 19.00
N GLU A 246 -27.57 -36.40 20.28
CA GLU A 246 -26.40 -35.72 20.87
C GLU A 246 -25.13 -36.57 20.70
N GLY A 247 -24.02 -35.91 20.37
CA GLY A 247 -22.73 -36.55 20.07
C GLY A 247 -22.66 -37.24 18.69
N SER A 248 -23.74 -37.21 17.90
CA SER A 248 -23.76 -37.86 16.58
C SER A 248 -23.10 -37.00 15.49
N THR A 249 -22.84 -37.65 14.35
CA THR A 249 -22.39 -36.97 13.12
C THR A 249 -23.57 -36.78 12.18
N VAL A 250 -23.83 -35.53 11.79
CA VAL A 250 -24.81 -35.12 10.80
C VAL A 250 -24.11 -34.97 9.44
N MET A 251 -24.42 -35.85 8.51
CA MET A 251 -23.96 -35.74 7.13
C MET A 251 -25.00 -34.96 6.32
N LEU A 252 -24.62 -33.80 5.79
CA LEU A 252 -25.50 -33.01 4.94
C LEU A 252 -25.27 -33.36 3.47
N GLU A 253 -26.38 -33.58 2.76
CA GLU A 253 -26.39 -33.73 1.31
C GLU A 253 -25.89 -32.44 0.63
N PRO A 254 -25.22 -32.53 -0.53
CA PRO A 254 -24.64 -31.39 -1.25
C PRO A 254 -25.72 -30.54 -1.94
N GLN A 255 -26.57 -29.90 -1.15
CA GLN A 255 -27.66 -29.03 -1.57
C GLN A 255 -27.69 -27.72 -0.77
N THR A 256 -28.64 -26.84 -1.09
CA THR A 256 -28.86 -25.60 -0.35
C THR A 256 -29.98 -25.76 0.67
N TYR A 257 -29.70 -25.40 1.91
CA TYR A 257 -30.62 -25.38 3.03
C TYR A 257 -30.96 -23.93 3.43
N ALA A 258 -32.22 -23.69 3.83
CA ALA A 258 -32.61 -22.42 4.42
C ALA A 258 -32.08 -22.33 5.86
N GLY A 259 -31.33 -21.27 6.15
CA GLY A 259 -31.03 -20.82 7.50
C GLY A 259 -32.15 -19.93 8.06
N PRO A 260 -32.00 -19.44 9.31
CA PRO A 260 -30.86 -19.66 10.20
C PRO A 260 -30.84 -21.08 10.81
N GLY A 261 -29.67 -21.53 11.24
CA GLY A 261 -29.49 -22.75 12.03
C GLY A 261 -28.92 -22.48 13.42
N VAL A 262 -29.34 -23.24 14.42
CA VAL A 262 -28.81 -23.20 15.79
C VAL A 262 -28.42 -24.61 16.23
N ILE A 263 -27.15 -24.80 16.61
CA ILE A 263 -26.62 -26.03 17.17
C ILE A 263 -26.55 -25.89 18.70
N SER A 264 -27.54 -26.46 19.38
CA SER A 264 -27.76 -26.37 20.82
C SER A 264 -27.35 -27.63 21.60
N LYS A 265 -26.74 -28.61 20.93
CA LYS A 265 -26.18 -29.85 21.51
C LYS A 265 -24.88 -30.22 20.80
N THR A 266 -24.03 -31.00 21.45
CA THR A 266 -22.76 -31.45 20.86
C THR A 266 -23.04 -32.27 19.60
N LEU A 267 -22.47 -31.85 18.46
CA LEU A 267 -22.64 -32.47 17.16
C LEU A 267 -21.38 -32.34 16.31
N LYS A 268 -21.17 -33.30 15.41
CA LYS A 268 -20.28 -33.12 14.26
C LYS A 268 -21.12 -32.91 13.01
N VAL A 269 -20.99 -31.77 12.34
CA VAL A 269 -21.70 -31.46 11.10
C VAL A 269 -20.71 -31.50 9.94
N GLN A 270 -20.91 -32.45 9.03
CA GLN A 270 -20.08 -32.62 7.86
C GLN A 270 -20.88 -32.31 6.60
N GLY A 271 -20.54 -31.21 5.94
CA GLY A 271 -21.07 -30.86 4.63
C GLY A 271 -20.23 -31.53 3.54
N SER A 272 -20.84 -32.06 2.50
CA SER A 272 -20.09 -32.39 1.27
C SER A 272 -20.09 -31.18 0.33
N GLY A 273 -19.79 -29.97 0.85
CA GLY A 273 -20.03 -28.70 0.17
C GLY A 273 -21.48 -28.22 0.25
N ALA A 274 -22.23 -28.68 1.25
CA ALA A 274 -23.58 -28.22 1.52
C ALA A 274 -23.62 -26.71 1.82
N VAL A 275 -24.66 -26.02 1.34
CA VAL A 275 -24.84 -24.59 1.51
C VAL A 275 -25.92 -24.33 2.56
N ILE A 276 -25.62 -23.56 3.60
CA ILE A 276 -26.61 -22.98 4.50
C ILE A 276 -26.76 -21.51 4.15
N ASP A 277 -27.98 -21.12 3.81
CA ASP A 277 -28.27 -19.81 3.24
C ASP A 277 -29.17 -18.99 4.18
N GLY A 278 -28.63 -17.90 4.74
CA GLY A 278 -29.33 -17.05 5.70
C GLY A 278 -30.40 -16.14 5.10
N GLY A 279 -30.61 -16.18 3.78
CA GLY A 279 -31.65 -15.40 3.12
C GLY A 279 -31.45 -13.87 3.13
N GLY A 280 -30.28 -13.40 3.57
CA GLY A 280 -29.99 -11.97 3.70
C GLY A 280 -30.51 -11.35 5.00
N THR A 281 -30.82 -12.14 6.02
CA THR A 281 -31.33 -11.66 7.31
C THR A 281 -30.66 -12.40 8.47
N GLY A 282 -30.21 -11.67 9.50
CA GLY A 282 -29.68 -12.29 10.72
C GLY A 282 -28.36 -13.06 10.54
N THR A 283 -28.03 -13.87 11.55
CA THR A 283 -26.89 -14.78 11.54
C THR A 283 -27.25 -16.10 10.84
N VAL A 284 -26.36 -16.64 10.01
CA VAL A 284 -26.62 -17.85 9.20
C VAL A 284 -26.60 -19.13 10.06
N LEU A 285 -25.57 -19.30 10.89
CA LEU A 285 -25.41 -20.45 11.78
C LEU A 285 -24.88 -20.00 13.15
N THR A 286 -25.54 -20.44 14.23
CA THR A 286 -25.12 -20.20 15.62
C THR A 286 -24.79 -21.52 16.30
N VAL A 287 -23.66 -21.57 17.00
CA VAL A 287 -23.22 -22.72 17.82
C VAL A 287 -23.23 -22.30 19.28
N SER A 288 -24.16 -22.85 20.06
CA SER A 288 -24.33 -22.58 21.49
C SER A 288 -23.99 -23.76 22.39
N ALA A 289 -23.65 -24.92 21.82
CA ALA A 289 -23.20 -26.10 22.55
C ALA A 289 -21.68 -26.33 22.44
N PRO A 290 -21.06 -26.93 23.47
CA PRO A 290 -19.64 -27.22 23.47
C PRO A 290 -19.27 -28.39 22.55
N ASP A 291 -17.99 -28.45 22.19
CA ASP A 291 -17.35 -29.55 21.48
C ASP A 291 -18.01 -29.89 20.12
N VAL A 292 -18.52 -28.85 19.45
CA VAL A 292 -19.12 -28.97 18.11
C VAL A 292 -18.03 -28.91 17.03
N GLU A 293 -18.10 -29.84 16.08
CA GLU A 293 -17.23 -29.85 14.91
C GLU A 293 -18.03 -29.47 13.66
N LEU A 294 -17.54 -28.51 12.88
CA LEU A 294 -18.08 -28.11 11.59
C LEU A 294 -17.04 -28.34 10.51
N GLU A 295 -17.40 -29.05 9.45
CA GLU A 295 -16.45 -29.43 8.40
C GLU A 295 -17.10 -29.33 7.01
N ASP A 296 -16.39 -28.72 6.05
CA ASP A 296 -16.76 -28.70 4.62
C ASP A 296 -18.16 -28.08 4.31
N LEU A 297 -18.49 -26.95 4.95
CA LEU A 297 -19.75 -26.21 4.76
C LEU A 297 -19.56 -24.85 4.07
N ILE A 298 -20.58 -24.43 3.32
CA ILE A 298 -20.69 -23.07 2.78
C ILE A 298 -21.78 -22.33 3.57
N LEU A 299 -21.44 -21.20 4.19
CA LEU A 299 -22.40 -20.33 4.89
C LEU A 299 -22.51 -19.01 4.11
N ARG A 300 -23.71 -18.62 3.68
CA ARG A 300 -23.83 -17.42 2.84
C ARG A 300 -25.04 -16.55 3.13
N ARG A 301 -24.97 -15.32 2.65
CA ARG A 301 -26.04 -14.31 2.70
C ARG A 301 -26.53 -14.08 4.13
N SER A 302 -25.63 -13.63 5.02
CA SER A 302 -26.04 -13.10 6.32
C SER A 302 -26.86 -11.81 6.13
N GLY A 303 -27.49 -11.34 7.21
CA GLY A 303 -28.06 -10.00 7.28
C GLY A 303 -27.02 -8.88 7.23
N ASP A 304 -27.50 -7.63 7.31
CA ASP A 304 -26.73 -6.40 7.19
C ASP A 304 -26.75 -5.55 8.48
N SER A 305 -27.23 -6.10 9.61
CA SER A 305 -27.27 -5.40 10.89
C SER A 305 -25.90 -5.40 11.57
N LEU A 306 -25.22 -4.24 11.55
CA LEU A 306 -24.01 -4.02 12.34
C LEU A 306 -24.27 -4.07 13.86
N LEU A 307 -25.48 -3.71 14.30
CA LEU A 307 -25.89 -3.74 15.71
C LEU A 307 -26.19 -5.17 16.17
N GLY A 308 -26.87 -5.94 15.31
CA GLY A 308 -27.17 -7.35 15.56
C GLY A 308 -25.97 -8.28 15.35
N GLU A 309 -24.88 -7.74 14.79
CA GLU A 309 -23.65 -8.46 14.48
C GLU A 309 -23.91 -9.68 13.61
N ASP A 310 -24.73 -9.47 12.56
CA ASP A 310 -25.18 -10.53 11.65
C ASP A 310 -23.98 -11.27 11.04
N SER A 311 -23.82 -12.52 11.44
CA SER A 311 -22.61 -13.31 11.16
C SER A 311 -22.88 -14.48 10.21
N GLY A 312 -21.87 -14.92 9.48
CA GLY A 312 -21.89 -16.22 8.82
C GLY A 312 -21.92 -17.35 9.86
N LEU A 313 -21.00 -17.30 10.82
CA LEU A 313 -20.93 -18.23 11.94
C LEU A 313 -20.81 -17.48 13.25
N LYS A 314 -21.71 -17.74 14.19
CA LYS A 314 -21.60 -17.26 15.57
C LYS A 314 -21.28 -18.42 16.50
N VAL A 315 -20.30 -18.26 17.38
CA VAL A 315 -19.81 -19.29 18.30
C VAL A 315 -19.85 -18.76 19.74
N GLU A 316 -20.62 -19.41 20.58
CA GLU A 316 -20.91 -18.97 21.95
C GLU A 316 -20.54 -20.03 23.00
N ALA A 317 -19.83 -21.09 22.58
CA ALA A 317 -19.47 -22.22 23.43
C ALA A 317 -18.01 -22.69 23.22
N SER A 318 -17.48 -23.41 24.20
CA SER A 318 -16.09 -23.89 24.21
C SER A 318 -15.84 -25.08 23.29
N GLY A 319 -14.60 -25.24 22.84
CA GLY A 319 -14.17 -26.46 22.14
C GLY A 319 -14.71 -26.61 20.72
N VAL A 320 -15.30 -25.56 20.17
CA VAL A 320 -15.84 -25.58 18.80
C VAL A 320 -14.70 -25.56 17.79
N ALA A 321 -14.77 -26.45 16.81
CA ALA A 321 -13.80 -26.52 15.71
C ALA A 321 -14.48 -26.40 14.36
N ALA A 322 -14.12 -25.38 13.59
CA ALA A 322 -14.61 -25.11 12.25
C ALA A 322 -13.47 -25.30 11.24
N ARG A 323 -13.62 -26.24 10.30
CA ARG A 323 -12.60 -26.58 9.31
C ARG A 323 -13.15 -26.53 7.90
N ARG A 324 -12.36 -26.01 6.96
CA ARG A 324 -12.69 -25.97 5.53
C ARG A 324 -14.06 -25.34 5.26
N LEU A 325 -14.36 -24.26 5.98
CA LEU A 325 -15.57 -23.48 5.77
C LEU A 325 -15.38 -22.46 4.66
N ARG A 326 -16.46 -22.18 3.92
CA ARG A 326 -16.52 -21.07 2.97
C ARG A 326 -17.66 -20.11 3.33
N LEU A 327 -17.31 -18.90 3.73
CA LEU A 327 -18.27 -17.86 4.08
C LEU A 327 -18.38 -16.84 2.95
N GLU A 328 -19.58 -16.62 2.42
CA GLU A 328 -19.80 -15.79 1.24
C GLU A 328 -20.89 -14.74 1.47
N ASP A 329 -20.66 -13.50 1.05
CA ASP A 329 -21.64 -12.40 1.22
C ASP A 329 -22.10 -12.28 2.68
N VAL A 330 -21.14 -12.25 3.60
CA VAL A 330 -21.39 -12.13 5.04
C VAL A 330 -20.94 -10.77 5.58
N LEU A 331 -21.72 -10.19 6.50
CA LEU A 331 -21.38 -8.92 7.13
C LEU A 331 -20.24 -9.13 8.13
N PHE A 332 -20.46 -10.00 9.10
CA PHE A 332 -19.41 -10.58 9.93
C PHE A 332 -19.15 -12.01 9.47
N GLY A 333 -17.89 -12.42 9.39
CA GLY A 333 -17.57 -13.78 8.98
C GLY A 333 -17.84 -14.76 10.12
N VAL A 334 -16.86 -14.86 11.02
CA VAL A 334 -16.96 -15.63 12.26
C VAL A 334 -16.95 -14.67 13.43
N PHE A 335 -17.96 -14.79 14.31
CA PHE A 335 -17.97 -14.11 15.59
C PHE A 335 -17.97 -15.15 16.72
N ALA A 336 -16.85 -15.27 17.42
CA ALA A 336 -16.72 -16.10 18.61
C ALA A 336 -16.72 -15.22 19.86
N SER A 337 -17.57 -15.52 20.83
CA SER A 337 -17.66 -14.81 22.09
C SER A 337 -17.74 -15.77 23.27
N ASN A 338 -16.86 -15.62 24.26
CA ASN A 338 -16.78 -16.51 25.43
C ASN A 338 -16.61 -17.99 25.05
N ALA A 339 -15.87 -18.24 23.96
CA ALA A 339 -15.69 -19.54 23.33
C ALA A 339 -14.20 -19.95 23.38
N PRO A 340 -13.70 -20.39 24.54
CA PRO A 340 -12.30 -20.78 24.68
C PRO A 340 -11.98 -22.02 23.83
N SER A 341 -10.73 -22.11 23.40
CA SER A 341 -10.21 -23.17 22.53
C SER A 341 -10.92 -23.26 21.17
N PHE A 342 -11.52 -22.17 20.68
CA PHE A 342 -12.12 -22.12 19.35
C PHE A 342 -11.04 -22.32 18.27
N VAL A 343 -11.35 -23.16 17.29
CA VAL A 343 -10.47 -23.49 16.17
C VAL A 343 -11.13 -23.10 14.85
N LEU A 344 -10.44 -22.32 14.02
CA LEU A 344 -10.83 -22.05 12.63
C LEU A 344 -9.65 -22.38 11.71
N GLU A 345 -9.80 -23.39 10.87
CA GLU A 345 -8.73 -23.89 10.02
C GLU A 345 -9.14 -24.04 8.55
N ASP A 346 -8.20 -23.76 7.64
CA ASP A 346 -8.32 -24.02 6.20
C ASP A 346 -9.57 -23.40 5.56
N SER A 347 -10.04 -22.26 6.08
CA SER A 347 -11.33 -21.66 5.70
C SER A 347 -11.17 -20.37 4.88
N ALA A 348 -12.14 -20.07 4.02
CA ALA A 348 -12.18 -18.87 3.20
C ALA A 348 -13.38 -17.99 3.56
N LEU A 349 -13.14 -16.73 3.90
CA LEU A 349 -14.15 -15.78 4.38
C LEU A 349 -14.17 -14.54 3.48
N ALA A 350 -15.29 -14.31 2.81
CA ALA A 350 -15.51 -13.19 1.91
C ALA A 350 -16.67 -12.30 2.39
N GLY A 351 -16.35 -11.04 2.67
CA GLY A 351 -17.31 -10.06 3.17
C GLY A 351 -18.29 -9.54 2.11
N LYS A 352 -19.37 -8.88 2.56
CA LYS A 352 -20.29 -8.17 1.65
C LYS A 352 -19.56 -7.07 0.85
N PRO A 353 -19.99 -6.78 -0.40
CA PRO A 353 -19.39 -5.75 -1.26
C PRO A 353 -19.79 -4.33 -0.80
N LEU A 354 -19.32 -3.94 0.37
CA LEU A 354 -19.60 -2.65 1.01
C LEU A 354 -18.33 -1.80 1.09
N GLU A 355 -18.47 -0.50 1.33
CA GLU A 355 -17.34 0.35 1.71
C GLU A 355 -16.79 -0.06 3.09
N ILE A 356 -15.48 0.12 3.30
CA ILE A 356 -14.77 -0.35 4.49
C ILE A 356 -15.40 0.04 5.84
N GLY A 357 -16.00 1.24 5.93
CA GLY A 357 -16.67 1.73 7.14
C GLY A 357 -18.03 1.06 7.43
N ARG A 358 -18.61 0.36 6.44
CA ARG A 358 -19.89 -0.36 6.54
C ARG A 358 -19.71 -1.88 6.64
N ARG A 359 -18.51 -2.40 6.39
CA ARG A 359 -18.19 -3.83 6.53
C ARG A 359 -18.16 -4.23 8.01
N GLY A 360 -18.54 -5.47 8.29
CA GLY A 360 -18.26 -6.11 9.58
C GLY A 360 -16.89 -6.79 9.59
N ASP A 361 -16.54 -7.33 10.75
CA ASP A 361 -15.26 -8.01 10.95
C ASP A 361 -15.36 -9.45 10.44
N LEU A 362 -14.39 -9.89 9.63
CA LEU A 362 -14.42 -11.26 9.09
C LEU A 362 -14.11 -12.29 10.15
N ILE A 363 -13.24 -11.95 11.10
CA ILE A 363 -13.04 -12.75 12.30
C ILE A 363 -13.10 -11.79 13.48
N ARG A 364 -14.01 -12.04 14.40
CA ARG A 364 -14.14 -11.31 15.65
C ARG A 364 -14.12 -12.30 16.80
N ILE A 365 -13.13 -12.14 17.67
CA ILE A 365 -12.96 -12.96 18.86
C ILE A 365 -13.10 -12.04 20.06
N TRP A 366 -14.05 -12.36 20.92
CA TRP A 366 -14.32 -11.62 22.15
C TRP A 366 -14.18 -12.55 23.36
N ASN A 367 -13.20 -12.29 24.21
CA ASN A 367 -13.01 -13.03 25.46
C ASN A 367 -12.86 -14.55 25.24
N CYS A 368 -11.96 -14.96 24.34
CA CYS A 368 -11.73 -16.37 24.03
C CYS A 368 -10.24 -16.71 24.17
N ASP A 369 -9.90 -17.52 25.16
CA ASP A 369 -8.52 -17.98 25.34
C ASP A 369 -8.17 -19.15 24.43
N ARG A 370 -6.89 -19.28 24.08
CA ARG A 370 -6.31 -20.40 23.33
C ARG A 370 -6.97 -20.63 21.97
N VAL A 371 -7.34 -19.55 21.29
CA VAL A 371 -7.92 -19.62 19.94
C VAL A 371 -6.84 -20.01 18.93
N ARG A 372 -7.20 -20.87 17.97
CA ARG A 372 -6.33 -21.26 16.86
C ARG A 372 -6.94 -20.84 15.54
N LEU A 373 -6.28 -19.91 14.84
CA LEU A 373 -6.64 -19.47 13.50
C LEU A 373 -5.51 -19.89 12.56
N SER A 374 -5.74 -20.91 11.72
CA SER A 374 -4.68 -21.42 10.84
C SER A 374 -5.10 -21.57 9.39
N ARG A 375 -4.24 -21.11 8.47
CA ARG A 375 -4.41 -21.29 7.01
C ARG A 375 -5.73 -20.77 6.44
N ASN A 376 -6.24 -19.67 7.01
CA ASN A 376 -7.48 -19.05 6.54
C ASN A 376 -7.20 -17.94 5.53
N ARG A 377 -8.13 -17.71 4.60
CA ARG A 377 -8.12 -16.59 3.66
C ARG A 377 -9.26 -15.62 3.95
N LEU A 378 -8.94 -14.35 4.17
CA LEU A 378 -9.87 -13.29 4.50
C LEU A 378 -9.80 -12.20 3.43
N GLU A 379 -10.94 -11.88 2.82
CA GLU A 379 -11.03 -10.85 1.77
C GLU A 379 -12.31 -10.02 1.89
N GLY A 380 -12.20 -8.72 1.64
CA GLY A 380 -13.39 -7.85 1.56
C GLY A 380 -14.08 -7.61 2.91
N GLY A 381 -13.36 -7.83 4.02
CA GLY A 381 -13.80 -7.56 5.39
C GLY A 381 -13.46 -6.17 5.91
N ARG A 382 -13.87 -5.88 7.15
CA ARG A 382 -13.31 -4.76 7.92
C ARG A 382 -12.04 -5.20 8.64
N ASP A 383 -12.13 -6.08 9.64
CA ASP A 383 -10.99 -6.49 10.45
C ASP A 383 -10.95 -8.01 10.71
N MET A 384 -9.77 -8.53 11.04
CA MET A 384 -9.60 -9.71 11.91
C MET A 384 -9.16 -9.20 13.28
N VAL A 385 -9.96 -9.48 14.32
CA VAL A 385 -9.76 -8.85 15.64
C VAL A 385 -9.89 -9.84 16.78
N LEU A 386 -8.96 -9.76 17.74
CA LEU A 386 -8.96 -10.51 18.98
C LEU A 386 -8.93 -9.54 20.17
N TRP A 387 -9.91 -9.70 21.05
CA TRP A 387 -10.10 -8.87 22.24
C TRP A 387 -10.12 -9.72 23.51
N PHE A 388 -9.47 -9.23 24.57
CA PHE A 388 -9.51 -9.81 25.92
C PHE A 388 -9.18 -11.30 25.94
N SER A 389 -8.14 -11.72 25.21
CA SER A 389 -7.84 -13.14 24.95
C SER A 389 -6.40 -13.48 25.32
N THR A 390 -6.10 -14.74 25.63
CA THR A 390 -4.75 -15.17 26.01
C THR A 390 -4.33 -16.44 25.29
N GLY A 391 -3.06 -16.52 24.88
CA GLY A 391 -2.43 -17.77 24.41
C GLY A 391 -2.90 -18.25 23.05
N SER A 392 -3.36 -17.34 22.18
CA SER A 392 -3.88 -17.67 20.85
C SER A 392 -2.77 -17.86 19.82
N VAL A 393 -3.00 -18.74 18.84
CA VAL A 393 -2.09 -19.03 17.73
C VAL A 393 -2.73 -18.62 16.40
N ILE A 394 -2.07 -17.72 15.68
CA ILE A 394 -2.49 -17.21 14.38
C ILE A 394 -1.40 -17.55 13.37
N GLU A 395 -1.62 -18.57 12.54
CA GLU A 395 -0.56 -19.13 11.68
C GLU A 395 -0.98 -19.32 10.22
N GLY A 396 -0.16 -18.86 9.28
CA GLY A 396 -0.34 -19.16 7.86
C GLY A 396 -1.60 -18.56 7.22
N ASN A 397 -2.21 -17.54 7.84
CA ASN A 397 -3.40 -16.88 7.31
C ASN A 397 -3.04 -15.81 6.27
N GLU A 398 -3.96 -15.54 5.36
CA GLU A 398 -3.89 -14.46 4.39
C GLU A 398 -5.05 -13.49 4.63
N ALA A 399 -4.77 -12.22 4.89
CA ALA A 399 -5.80 -11.20 5.08
C ALA A 399 -5.53 -9.99 4.19
N SER A 400 -6.56 -9.59 3.41
CA SER A 400 -6.43 -8.53 2.43
C SER A 400 -7.68 -7.67 2.24
N GLY A 401 -7.46 -6.43 1.78
CA GLY A 401 -8.54 -5.49 1.43
C GLY A 401 -9.37 -4.99 2.61
N GLY A 402 -8.88 -5.14 3.84
CA GLY A 402 -9.50 -4.68 5.08
C GLY A 402 -8.85 -3.45 5.69
N ARG A 403 -9.33 -3.06 6.87
CA ARG A 403 -8.75 -1.98 7.67
C ARG A 403 -7.58 -2.53 8.48
N TYR A 404 -7.83 -3.45 9.40
CA TYR A 404 -6.78 -4.18 10.09
C TYR A 404 -6.71 -5.61 9.57
N GLY A 405 -5.56 -5.99 8.98
CA GLY A 405 -5.30 -7.38 8.61
C GLY A 405 -5.32 -8.30 9.84
N LEU A 406 -4.84 -7.82 10.99
CA LEU A 406 -5.03 -8.39 12.31
C LEU A 406 -4.97 -7.27 13.38
N HIS A 407 -5.80 -7.35 14.41
CA HIS A 407 -5.84 -6.39 15.50
C HIS A 407 -5.95 -7.09 16.85
N PHE A 408 -5.04 -6.75 17.77
CA PHE A 408 -5.10 -7.15 19.18
C PHE A 408 -5.49 -5.97 20.06
N MET A 409 -6.43 -6.21 20.97
CA MET A 409 -6.75 -5.31 22.07
C MET A 409 -6.79 -6.11 23.37
N HIS A 410 -5.98 -5.75 24.36
CA HIS A 410 -5.91 -6.47 25.63
C HIS A 410 -5.73 -7.99 25.46
N THR A 411 -4.83 -8.39 24.56
CA THR A 411 -4.57 -9.80 24.23
C THR A 411 -3.12 -10.16 24.50
N ASN A 412 -2.87 -11.23 25.26
CA ASN A 412 -1.52 -11.56 25.73
C ASN A 412 -1.06 -12.95 25.31
N GLY A 413 0.25 -13.17 25.25
CA GLY A 413 0.80 -14.51 25.01
C GLY A 413 0.51 -15.08 23.61
N ALA A 414 0.16 -14.24 22.63
CA ALA A 414 -0.22 -14.69 21.30
C ALA A 414 1.00 -14.94 20.40
N ARG A 415 0.90 -15.97 19.55
CA ARG A 415 1.87 -16.27 18.49
C ARG A 415 1.28 -15.96 17.13
N VAL A 416 1.95 -15.11 16.36
CA VAL A 416 1.56 -14.76 14.99
C VAL A 416 2.68 -15.16 14.05
N GLU A 417 2.47 -16.22 13.28
CA GLU A 417 3.54 -16.87 12.52
C GLU A 417 3.19 -17.10 11.04
N ASN A 418 4.11 -16.77 10.14
CA ASN A 418 4.02 -17.10 8.71
C ASN A 418 2.73 -16.59 8.02
N ASN A 419 2.15 -15.48 8.49
CA ASN A 419 0.96 -14.88 7.89
C ASN A 419 1.31 -13.89 6.77
N LEU A 420 0.39 -13.70 5.83
CA LEU A 420 0.45 -12.68 4.79
C LEU A 420 -0.63 -11.63 5.01
N PHE A 421 -0.21 -10.42 5.33
CA PHE A 421 -1.07 -9.24 5.39
C PHE A 421 -0.74 -8.35 4.20
N ARG A 422 -1.71 -8.11 3.31
CA ARG A 422 -1.47 -7.32 2.10
C ARG A 422 -2.63 -6.39 1.77
N ASP A 423 -2.32 -5.22 1.23
CA ASP A 423 -3.31 -4.30 0.65
C ASP A 423 -4.41 -3.89 1.66
N ASN A 424 -4.10 -3.96 2.97
CA ASN A 424 -4.95 -3.45 4.05
C ASN A 424 -4.61 -1.99 4.39
N SER A 425 -5.48 -1.29 5.12
CA SER A 425 -5.12 0.03 5.70
C SER A 425 -3.94 -0.09 6.68
N VAL A 426 -3.91 -1.17 7.45
CA VAL A 426 -2.88 -1.56 8.41
C VAL A 426 -2.73 -3.08 8.36
N GLY A 427 -1.50 -3.59 8.39
CA GLY A 427 -1.22 -5.01 8.43
C GLY A 427 -1.64 -5.65 9.76
N LEU A 428 -0.85 -5.42 10.79
CA LEU A 428 -1.12 -5.84 12.17
C LEU A 428 -1.05 -4.64 13.11
N TYR A 429 -2.01 -4.51 14.02
CA TYR A 429 -1.96 -3.52 15.09
C TYR A 429 -2.13 -4.17 16.46
N VAL A 430 -1.25 -3.83 17.40
CA VAL A 430 -1.18 -4.37 18.76
C VAL A 430 -1.45 -3.23 19.74
N MET A 431 -2.51 -3.35 20.56
CA MET A 431 -2.90 -2.34 21.54
C MET A 431 -3.06 -2.94 22.93
N TYR A 432 -2.44 -2.33 23.94
CA TYR A 432 -2.61 -2.69 25.35
C TYR A 432 -2.34 -4.18 25.63
N SER A 433 -1.35 -4.74 24.94
CA SER A 433 -1.13 -6.19 24.82
C SER A 433 0.34 -6.50 25.05
N GLY A 434 0.66 -7.71 25.51
CA GLY A 434 2.05 -8.06 25.80
C GLY A 434 2.38 -9.54 25.79
N ALA A 435 3.69 -9.82 25.76
CA ALA A 435 4.26 -11.16 25.57
C ALA A 435 3.83 -11.82 24.25
N LEU A 436 3.90 -11.07 23.13
CA LEU A 436 3.58 -11.60 21.79
C LEU A 436 4.85 -11.96 21.03
N THR A 437 4.77 -13.04 20.25
CA THR A 437 5.81 -13.41 19.27
C THR A 437 5.26 -13.25 17.86
N LEU A 438 5.88 -12.40 17.05
CA LEU A 438 5.59 -12.16 15.65
C LEU A 438 6.76 -12.67 14.81
N LYS A 439 6.58 -13.76 14.07
CA LYS A 439 7.66 -14.40 13.33
C LYS A 439 7.33 -14.80 11.90
N GLY A 440 8.21 -14.49 10.94
CA GLY A 440 8.08 -14.99 9.57
C GLY A 440 6.88 -14.41 8.79
N ASN A 441 6.25 -13.35 9.29
CA ASN A 441 5.10 -12.74 8.64
C ASN A 441 5.53 -11.77 7.53
N ARG A 442 4.65 -11.58 6.55
CA ARG A 442 4.83 -10.64 5.44
C ARG A 442 3.77 -9.55 5.49
N PHE A 443 4.21 -8.31 5.42
CA PHE A 443 3.39 -7.10 5.48
C PHE A 443 3.63 -6.26 4.22
N GLU A 444 2.61 -6.15 3.37
CA GLU A 444 2.78 -5.61 2.02
C GLU A 444 1.77 -4.52 1.65
N ARG A 445 2.29 -3.43 1.09
CA ARG A 445 1.49 -2.39 0.40
C ARG A 445 0.37 -1.77 1.25
N HIS A 446 0.62 -1.57 2.54
CA HIS A 446 -0.34 -0.89 3.41
C HIS A 446 -0.31 0.63 3.21
N ARG A 447 -1.45 1.20 2.76
CA ARG A 447 -1.54 2.61 2.31
C ARG A 447 -2.69 3.42 2.94
N GLY A 448 -3.28 2.95 4.03
CA GLY A 448 -4.31 3.70 4.76
C GLY A 448 -3.78 4.94 5.52
N PRO A 449 -4.62 5.62 6.33
CA PRO A 449 -4.25 6.84 7.04
C PRO A 449 -2.99 6.71 7.92
N SER A 450 -2.84 5.58 8.62
CA SER A 450 -1.58 5.21 9.29
C SER A 450 -0.65 4.45 8.34
N GLY A 451 -1.19 3.50 7.56
CA GLY A 451 -0.44 2.75 6.53
C GLY A 451 0.68 1.90 7.09
N ALA A 452 0.53 1.43 8.34
CA ALA A 452 1.54 0.66 9.04
C ALA A 452 1.50 -0.82 8.64
N GLY A 453 2.67 -1.43 8.45
CA GLY A 453 2.80 -2.89 8.42
C GLY A 453 2.52 -3.48 9.79
N LEU A 454 3.31 -3.08 10.80
CA LEU A 454 3.08 -3.35 12.21
C LEU A 454 2.91 -2.03 12.97
N GLY A 455 1.85 -1.91 13.77
CA GLY A 455 1.68 -0.85 14.75
C GLY A 455 1.66 -1.39 16.17
N LEU A 456 2.40 -0.75 17.07
CA LEU A 456 2.41 -1.02 18.50
C LEU A 456 1.91 0.22 19.24
N LYS A 457 0.97 0.03 20.16
CA LYS A 457 0.49 1.07 21.07
C LYS A 457 0.39 0.54 22.49
N GLU A 458 1.12 1.16 23.41
CA GLU A 458 1.08 0.84 24.84
C GLU A 458 1.20 -0.68 25.09
N SER A 459 2.20 -1.31 24.43
CA SER A 459 2.35 -2.76 24.37
C SER A 459 3.78 -3.21 24.72
N ASP A 460 3.89 -4.29 25.50
CA ASP A 460 5.11 -4.69 26.19
C ASP A 460 5.60 -6.09 25.82
N SER A 461 6.92 -6.31 25.90
CA SER A 461 7.52 -7.64 25.69
C SER A 461 7.14 -8.27 24.35
N ILE A 462 7.15 -7.45 23.29
CA ILE A 462 6.85 -7.88 21.92
C ILE A 462 8.14 -8.33 21.23
N GLU A 463 8.15 -9.57 20.75
CA GLU A 463 9.24 -10.14 19.96
C GLU A 463 8.86 -10.13 18.48
N VAL A 464 9.53 -9.31 17.68
CA VAL A 464 9.32 -9.17 16.23
C VAL A 464 10.56 -9.68 15.52
N ARG A 465 10.50 -10.88 14.95
CA ARG A 465 11.68 -11.46 14.30
C ARG A 465 11.45 -12.13 12.97
N ASP A 466 12.45 -12.06 12.10
CA ASP A 466 12.44 -12.75 10.80
C ASP A 466 11.19 -12.39 9.95
N ASN A 467 10.61 -11.20 10.13
CA ASN A 467 9.46 -10.71 9.35
C ASN A 467 9.90 -9.85 8.18
N GLU A 468 9.01 -9.66 7.22
CA GLU A 468 9.24 -8.87 6.02
C GLU A 468 8.18 -7.79 5.85
N PHE A 469 8.63 -6.55 5.70
CA PHE A 469 7.82 -5.36 5.52
C PHE A 469 8.20 -4.68 4.21
N ARG A 470 7.30 -4.72 3.22
CA ARG A 470 7.53 -4.19 1.88
C ARG A 470 6.49 -3.18 1.42
N GLU A 471 6.96 -2.10 0.80
CA GLU A 471 6.11 -1.14 0.08
C GLU A 471 4.99 -0.52 0.93
N ASN A 472 5.16 -0.49 2.25
CA ASN A 472 4.21 0.13 3.17
C ASN A 472 4.47 1.62 3.27
N ARG A 473 3.46 2.40 3.67
CA ARG A 473 3.68 3.80 4.04
C ARG A 473 4.63 3.90 5.23
N GLN A 474 4.49 3.01 6.20
CA GLN A 474 5.47 2.82 7.26
C GLN A 474 5.56 1.32 7.58
N ALA A 475 6.76 0.76 7.63
CA ALA A 475 6.91 -0.67 7.92
C ALA A 475 6.51 -0.96 9.38
N ILE A 476 7.14 -0.28 10.34
CA ILE A 476 6.82 -0.41 11.77
C ILE A 476 6.50 0.96 12.36
N PHE A 477 5.46 1.01 13.20
CA PHE A 477 5.06 2.17 13.97
C PHE A 477 4.99 1.86 15.45
N VAL A 478 5.62 2.69 16.28
CA VAL A 478 5.72 2.47 17.72
C VAL A 478 5.24 3.71 18.48
N ASP A 479 4.23 3.52 19.33
CA ASP A 479 3.64 4.53 20.20
C ASP A 479 3.64 4.03 21.65
N GLN A 480 4.33 4.76 22.54
CA GLN A 480 4.44 4.46 23.98
C GLN A 480 4.64 2.96 24.29
N SER A 481 5.49 2.28 23.53
CA SER A 481 5.72 0.83 23.64
C SER A 481 7.22 0.58 23.78
N PRO A 482 7.69 -0.10 24.84
CA PRO A 482 6.92 -0.64 25.96
C PRO A 482 6.27 0.46 26.81
N LEU A 483 5.15 0.11 27.43
CA LEU A 483 4.45 0.94 28.42
C LEU A 483 5.16 0.87 29.78
N VAL A 484 5.66 -0.31 30.15
CA VAL A 484 6.40 -0.54 31.39
C VAL A 484 7.89 -0.33 31.13
N GLU A 485 8.51 0.62 31.84
CA GLU A 485 9.90 1.04 31.58
C GLU A 485 10.96 -0.05 31.75
N THR A 486 10.68 -1.08 32.56
CA THR A 486 11.60 -2.21 32.77
C THR A 486 11.50 -3.29 31.69
N ASN A 487 10.44 -3.24 30.87
CA ASN A 487 10.24 -4.20 29.81
C ASN A 487 10.94 -3.73 28.53
N GLU A 488 11.20 -4.67 27.63
CA GLU A 488 11.82 -4.40 26.34
C GLU A 488 11.01 -5.02 25.21
N ASN A 489 10.94 -4.32 24.08
CA ASN A 489 10.49 -4.89 22.81
C ASN A 489 11.70 -5.18 21.92
N ARG A 490 11.71 -6.35 21.27
CA ARG A 490 12.86 -6.81 20.46
C ARG A 490 12.47 -6.91 18.99
N PHE A 491 13.29 -6.34 18.13
CA PHE A 491 13.15 -6.36 16.68
C PHE A 491 14.40 -6.97 16.07
N GLU A 492 14.32 -8.21 15.59
CA GLU A 492 15.48 -8.98 15.16
C GLU A 492 15.36 -9.52 13.74
N ARG A 493 16.39 -9.31 12.91
CA ARG A 493 16.50 -9.94 11.58
C ARG A 493 15.27 -9.72 10.68
N ASN A 494 14.58 -8.59 10.85
CA ASN A 494 13.47 -8.22 9.98
C ASN A 494 14.00 -7.55 8.70
N ILE A 495 13.28 -7.71 7.59
CA ILE A 495 13.51 -7.04 6.32
C ILE A 495 12.53 -5.88 6.21
N LEU A 496 13.04 -4.65 6.15
CA LEU A 496 12.27 -3.43 5.97
C LEU A 496 12.71 -2.79 4.66
N ALA A 497 11.98 -3.08 3.58
CA ALA A 497 12.40 -2.72 2.22
C ALA A 497 11.35 -1.87 1.47
N TYR A 498 11.81 -0.82 0.78
CA TYR A 498 10.99 -0.02 -0.13
C TYR A 498 9.76 0.65 0.51
N ASN A 499 9.80 0.91 1.82
CA ASN A 499 8.73 1.61 2.53
C ASN A 499 8.93 3.13 2.45
N ASP A 500 7.88 3.95 2.62
CA ASP A 500 8.10 5.40 2.72
C ASP A 500 8.87 5.73 4.01
N VAL A 501 8.62 4.97 5.08
CA VAL A 501 9.41 5.00 6.31
C VAL A 501 9.67 3.57 6.78
N GLY A 502 10.93 3.22 7.09
CA GLY A 502 11.26 1.93 7.70
C GLY A 502 10.63 1.80 9.09
N ILE A 503 11.09 2.60 10.05
CA ILE A 503 10.52 2.63 11.40
C ILE A 503 10.13 4.06 11.79
N ALA A 504 8.89 4.23 12.23
CA ALA A 504 8.37 5.48 12.76
C ALA A 504 8.08 5.34 14.26
N LEU A 505 8.69 6.18 15.09
CA LEU A 505 8.44 6.19 16.53
C LEU A 505 7.85 7.54 16.97
N MET A 506 7.02 7.50 18.01
CA MET A 506 6.61 8.72 18.73
C MET A 506 7.77 9.27 19.58
N PRO A 507 7.79 10.58 19.90
CA PRO A 507 8.84 11.18 20.72
C PRO A 507 8.83 10.57 22.13
N GLY A 508 10.01 10.30 22.68
CA GLY A 508 10.17 9.76 24.03
C GLY A 508 9.98 8.23 24.16
N VAL A 509 9.66 7.54 23.06
CA VAL A 509 9.68 6.07 23.05
C VAL A 509 11.11 5.58 23.32
N ARG A 510 11.25 4.66 24.29
CA ARG A 510 12.50 4.05 24.79
C ARG A 510 12.25 2.56 25.05
N GLY A 511 13.27 1.75 25.37
CA GLY A 511 13.08 0.33 25.71
C GLY A 511 12.86 -0.59 24.49
N ASN A 512 13.26 -0.15 23.29
CA ASN A 512 13.22 -0.99 22.08
C ASN A 512 14.64 -1.36 21.65
N VAL A 513 14.84 -2.62 21.26
CA VAL A 513 16.12 -3.16 20.82
C VAL A 513 16.00 -3.61 19.36
N PHE A 514 16.81 -3.01 18.48
CA PHE A 514 16.84 -3.29 17.04
C PHE A 514 18.19 -3.92 16.66
N THR A 515 18.16 -5.21 16.32
CA THR A 515 19.38 -5.98 16.04
C THR A 515 19.30 -6.80 14.76
N GLY A 516 20.32 -6.73 13.91
CA GLY A 516 20.39 -7.59 12.72
C GLY A 516 19.32 -7.31 11.65
N ASN A 517 18.59 -6.20 11.75
CA ASN A 517 17.55 -5.87 10.77
C ASN A 517 18.18 -5.31 9.50
N LEU A 518 17.46 -5.46 8.40
CA LEU A 518 17.87 -4.99 7.09
C LEU A 518 16.96 -3.86 6.64
N PHE A 519 17.52 -2.65 6.51
CA PHE A 519 16.86 -1.44 6.04
C PHE A 519 17.28 -1.15 4.60
N GLU A 520 16.44 -1.55 3.64
CA GLU A 520 16.73 -1.43 2.20
C GLU A 520 15.85 -0.39 1.53
N ASP A 521 16.47 0.67 1.01
CA ASP A 521 15.86 1.63 0.09
C ASP A 521 14.49 2.14 0.53
N ASN A 522 14.33 2.35 1.85
CA ASN A 522 13.21 3.11 2.36
C ASN A 522 13.45 4.59 2.03
N LEU A 523 12.38 5.35 1.74
CA LEU A 523 12.50 6.79 1.48
C LEU A 523 13.10 7.53 2.69
N GLN A 524 12.80 7.07 3.90
CA GLN A 524 13.47 7.43 5.14
C GLN A 524 13.64 6.17 6.00
N GLN A 525 14.84 5.88 6.51
CA GLN A 525 15.07 4.64 7.27
C GLN A 525 14.35 4.67 8.63
N VAL A 526 14.54 5.73 9.41
CA VAL A 526 13.91 5.93 10.71
C VAL A 526 13.41 7.37 10.83
N ALA A 527 12.20 7.54 11.38
CA ALA A 527 11.56 8.83 11.58
C ALA A 527 11.03 9.00 13.02
N VAL A 528 11.02 10.24 13.50
CA VAL A 528 10.35 10.60 14.77
C VAL A 528 9.15 11.47 14.47
N ARG A 529 7.95 10.93 14.73
CA ARG A 529 6.68 11.61 14.46
C ARG A 529 6.52 12.80 15.41
N GLY A 530 6.68 14.02 14.89
CA GLY A 530 6.64 15.24 15.70
C GLY A 530 8.02 15.77 16.13
N GLY A 531 9.11 15.13 15.69
CA GLY A 531 10.48 15.56 15.97
C GLY A 531 11.04 15.10 17.31
N GLY A 532 12.27 15.52 17.63
CA GLY A 532 13.00 15.10 18.84
C GLY A 532 14.12 14.09 18.54
N VAL A 533 14.56 13.37 19.56
CA VAL A 533 15.62 12.33 19.50
C VAL A 533 15.12 11.03 20.13
N LEU A 534 15.65 9.88 19.71
CA LEU A 534 15.23 8.55 20.18
C LEU A 534 16.16 7.98 21.24
N SER A 535 16.40 8.76 22.30
CA SER A 535 17.21 8.32 23.44
C SER A 535 16.58 7.13 24.17
N GLY A 536 17.39 6.14 24.56
CA GLY A 536 16.93 4.97 25.32
C GLY A 536 16.44 3.79 24.47
N ASN A 537 16.71 3.79 23.16
CA ASN A 537 16.56 2.61 22.30
C ASN A 537 17.95 2.10 21.88
N ALA A 538 18.10 0.79 21.74
CA ALA A 538 19.35 0.15 21.34
C ALA A 538 19.31 -0.22 19.85
N TRP A 539 20.39 0.10 19.15
CA TRP A 539 20.58 -0.20 17.72
C TRP A 539 21.96 -0.82 17.55
N ASP A 540 22.01 -2.07 17.10
CA ASP A 540 23.29 -2.75 16.90
C ASP A 540 23.22 -3.77 15.76
N GLY A 541 24.21 -3.76 14.89
CA GLY A 541 24.35 -4.81 13.88
C GLY A 541 23.27 -4.78 12.81
N ASN A 542 22.69 -3.62 12.48
CA ASN A 542 21.71 -3.52 11.40
C ASN A 542 22.39 -3.16 10.07
N TYR A 543 21.81 -3.62 8.96
CA TYR A 543 22.20 -3.18 7.61
C TYR A 543 21.38 -1.96 7.22
N TRP A 544 22.04 -0.97 6.62
CA TRP A 544 21.43 0.28 6.17
C TRP A 544 21.87 0.54 4.72
N SER A 545 20.94 0.58 3.76
CA SER A 545 21.31 0.77 2.35
C SER A 545 21.92 2.14 2.04
N ASP A 546 21.75 3.09 2.95
CA ASP A 546 22.25 4.46 2.86
C ASP A 546 23.52 4.70 3.69
N TYR A 547 24.06 3.65 4.31
CA TYR A 547 25.35 3.69 5.01
C TYR A 547 26.52 3.70 4.02
N ALA A 548 27.30 4.77 4.06
CA ALA A 548 28.48 4.98 3.22
C ALA A 548 29.80 4.76 3.99
N GLY A 549 29.81 3.85 4.97
CA GLY A 549 31.02 3.49 5.71
C GLY A 549 31.79 2.34 5.07
N TYR A 550 32.93 2.01 5.67
CA TYR A 550 33.82 0.92 5.27
C TYR A 550 34.03 -0.02 6.45
N GLY A 551 34.60 -1.19 6.18
CA GLY A 551 35.07 -2.07 7.25
C GLY A 551 35.55 -3.42 6.76
N ARG A 552 35.58 -4.39 7.67
CA ARG A 552 36.26 -5.67 7.50
C ARG A 552 35.26 -6.82 7.67
N GLY A 553 35.21 -7.72 6.69
CA GLY A 553 34.20 -8.78 6.67
C GLY A 553 32.79 -8.20 6.45
N THR A 554 31.86 -8.51 7.34
CA THR A 554 30.45 -8.07 7.25
C THR A 554 30.08 -6.93 8.20
N ARG A 555 31.02 -6.36 8.96
CA ARG A 555 30.77 -5.26 9.91
C ARG A 555 31.54 -3.99 9.56
N GLY A 556 30.86 -2.86 9.69
CA GLY A 556 31.40 -1.52 9.51
C GLY A 556 32.26 -1.10 10.70
N LEU A 557 33.36 -0.40 10.41
CA LEU A 557 34.27 0.14 11.42
C LEU A 557 33.85 1.52 11.91
N VAL A 558 32.96 2.18 11.18
CA VAL A 558 32.42 3.50 11.55
C VAL A 558 30.95 3.36 11.94
N PRO A 559 30.49 3.93 13.07
CA PRO A 559 29.07 3.88 13.44
C PRO A 559 28.16 4.48 12.37
N TYR A 560 27.02 3.87 12.12
CA TYR A 560 25.95 4.49 11.34
C TYR A 560 25.23 5.54 12.20
N ARG A 561 24.94 6.71 11.63
CA ARG A 561 24.24 7.81 12.30
C ARG A 561 23.14 8.33 11.40
N ALA A 562 21.92 8.37 11.91
CA ALA A 562 20.79 8.98 11.21
C ALA A 562 20.75 10.49 11.51
N ASP A 563 21.52 11.29 10.77
CA ASP A 563 21.73 12.73 11.00
C ASP A 563 21.55 13.63 9.75
N ARG A 564 20.81 13.16 8.74
CA ARG A 564 20.53 13.94 7.51
C ARG A 564 19.63 15.14 7.75
N VAL A 565 20.01 16.31 7.23
CA VAL A 565 19.32 17.58 7.54
C VAL A 565 17.87 17.59 7.05
N VAL A 566 17.65 17.18 5.80
CA VAL A 566 16.34 17.29 5.14
C VAL A 566 15.34 16.31 5.75
N GLU A 567 15.80 15.11 6.12
CA GLU A 567 14.99 14.12 6.84
C GLU A 567 14.56 14.65 8.22
N ARG A 568 15.47 15.34 8.93
CA ARG A 568 15.16 15.97 10.23
C ARG A 568 14.12 17.09 10.12
N LEU A 569 14.12 17.84 9.03
CA LEU A 569 13.05 18.82 8.76
C LEU A 569 11.72 18.12 8.44
N ALA A 570 11.77 16.99 7.73
CA ALA A 570 10.61 16.21 7.35
C ALA A 570 9.92 15.51 8.54
N ASP A 571 10.64 15.21 9.62
CA ASP A 571 10.08 14.66 10.87
C ASP A 571 8.96 15.55 11.45
N GLY A 572 9.20 16.87 11.50
CA GLY A 572 8.22 17.85 11.98
C GLY A 572 7.25 18.34 10.91
N ARG A 573 7.64 18.26 9.63
CA ARG A 573 6.81 18.67 8.48
C ARG A 573 6.83 17.58 7.40
N PRO A 574 5.98 16.54 7.50
CA PRO A 574 5.99 15.39 6.60
C PRO A 574 5.90 15.72 5.10
N LEU A 575 5.26 16.84 4.74
CA LEU A 575 5.17 17.31 3.35
C LEU A 575 6.54 17.61 2.73
N LEU A 576 7.56 17.89 3.53
CA LEU A 576 8.91 18.17 3.04
C LEU A 576 9.59 16.92 2.43
N ARG A 577 9.08 15.71 2.68
CA ARG A 577 9.59 14.48 2.05
C ARG A 577 9.51 14.53 0.52
N PHE A 578 8.56 15.29 -0.03
CA PHE A 578 8.46 15.53 -1.46
C PHE A 578 9.76 16.11 -2.06
N PHE A 579 10.57 16.81 -1.26
CA PHE A 579 11.79 17.47 -1.72
C PHE A 579 13.08 16.66 -1.49
N LEU A 580 13.02 15.45 -0.89
CA LEU A 580 14.19 14.68 -0.41
C LEU A 580 15.28 14.43 -1.47
N TYR A 581 14.92 14.41 -2.76
CA TYR A 581 15.84 14.18 -3.87
C TYR A 581 16.01 15.37 -4.81
N THR A 582 15.53 16.55 -4.41
CA THR A 582 15.72 17.75 -5.20
C THR A 582 17.16 18.25 -5.13
N PRO A 583 17.66 18.97 -6.15
CA PRO A 583 19.00 19.58 -6.10
C PRO A 583 19.21 20.47 -4.87
N ALA A 584 18.15 21.16 -4.41
CA ALA A 584 18.21 21.98 -3.19
C ALA A 584 18.45 21.12 -1.93
N ALA A 585 17.73 20.00 -1.78
CA ALA A 585 17.94 19.07 -0.69
C ALA A 585 19.35 18.47 -0.71
N GLN A 586 19.85 18.08 -1.88
CA GLN A 586 21.21 17.57 -2.06
C GLN A 586 22.27 18.62 -1.73
N ALA A 587 22.05 19.89 -2.10
CA ALA A 587 22.94 21.00 -1.75
C ALA A 587 22.98 21.26 -0.24
N MET A 588 21.84 21.18 0.45
CA MET A 588 21.78 21.29 1.91
C MET A 588 22.56 20.15 2.59
N GLU A 589 22.39 18.91 2.12
CA GLU A 589 23.09 17.75 2.65
C GLU A 589 24.61 17.85 2.43
N LEU A 590 25.04 18.26 1.23
CA LEU A 590 26.45 18.54 0.94
C LEU A 590 27.01 19.64 1.86
N THR A 591 26.26 20.72 2.05
CA THR A 591 26.67 21.83 2.93
C THR A 591 26.87 21.35 4.36
N ALA A 592 25.96 20.53 4.89
CA ALA A 592 26.10 19.98 6.24
C ALA A 592 27.25 18.97 6.37
N ARG A 593 27.62 18.26 5.29
CA ARG A 593 28.82 17.42 5.27
C ARG A 593 30.11 18.25 5.33
N VAL A 594 30.16 19.37 4.61
CA VAL A 594 31.34 20.26 4.57
C VAL A 594 31.47 21.10 5.84
N PHE A 595 30.34 21.56 6.40
CA PHE A 595 30.29 22.46 7.55
C PHE A 595 29.53 21.79 8.72
N PRO A 596 30.25 21.13 9.65
CA PRO A 596 29.64 20.36 10.73
C PRO A 596 28.68 21.13 11.64
N ILE A 597 28.78 22.47 11.69
CA ILE A 597 27.88 23.33 12.46
C ILE A 597 26.40 23.22 12.03
N PHE A 598 26.14 22.81 10.79
CA PHE A 598 24.78 22.59 10.28
C PHE A 598 24.29 21.15 10.46
N LYS A 599 25.13 20.23 10.95
CA LYS A 599 24.69 18.85 11.20
C LYS A 599 23.77 18.80 12.43
N PRO A 600 22.57 18.23 12.30
CA PRO A 600 21.69 18.02 13.43
C PRO A 600 22.26 16.93 14.35
N LYS A 601 21.80 16.91 15.60
CA LYS A 601 22.06 15.77 16.48
C LYS A 601 21.47 14.49 15.86
N PRO A 602 22.23 13.37 15.83
CA PRO A 602 21.72 12.10 15.30
C PRO A 602 20.46 11.64 16.01
N LEU A 603 19.52 11.09 15.25
CA LEU A 603 18.31 10.45 15.79
C LEU A 603 18.64 9.18 16.57
N LEU A 604 19.55 8.39 16.01
CA LEU A 604 20.07 7.14 16.53
C LEU A 604 21.52 6.96 16.09
N THR A 605 22.21 6.04 16.74
CA THR A 605 23.54 5.58 16.33
C THR A 605 23.59 4.07 16.46
N ASP A 606 23.95 3.39 15.37
CA ASP A 606 24.25 1.96 15.36
C ASP A 606 25.78 1.83 15.36
N MET A 607 26.33 1.23 16.41
CA MET A 607 27.78 1.19 16.62
C MET A 607 28.48 0.18 15.72
N THR A 608 27.79 -0.87 15.28
CA THR A 608 28.40 -1.95 14.48
C THR A 608 27.57 -2.28 13.24
N PRO A 609 27.31 -1.32 12.34
CA PRO A 609 26.44 -1.54 11.18
C PRO A 609 26.98 -2.65 10.27
N LEU A 610 26.11 -3.35 9.56
CA LEU A 610 26.52 -4.43 8.63
C LEU A 610 26.93 -3.87 7.26
N LEU A 611 28.01 -4.43 6.69
CA LEU A 611 28.51 -4.16 5.33
C LEU A 611 27.97 -5.21 4.36
N GLY A 612 26.87 -4.86 3.68
CA GLY A 612 26.24 -5.67 2.64
C GLY A 612 25.00 -6.43 3.11
N SER A 613 24.05 -6.57 2.19
CA SER A 613 22.72 -7.15 2.42
C SER A 613 22.72 -8.69 2.53
N GLN A 614 23.76 -9.31 3.11
CA GLN A 614 23.98 -10.78 3.09
C GLN A 614 22.83 -11.63 3.71
N LEU A 615 21.79 -11.01 4.27
CA LEU A 615 20.52 -11.65 4.62
C LEU A 615 19.61 -11.97 3.39
N VAL A 616 19.86 -11.45 2.19
CA VAL A 616 18.96 -11.59 1.01
C VAL A 616 19.37 -12.72 0.06
N ARG A 617 19.34 -13.98 0.54
CA ARG A 617 19.37 -15.16 -0.37
C ARG A 617 18.33 -16.24 -0.09
N ARG A 618 17.33 -15.99 0.76
CA ARG A 618 16.17 -16.87 0.89
C ARG A 618 14.91 -16.15 0.42
N GLY A 619 14.42 -16.49 -0.78
CA GLY A 619 13.03 -16.28 -1.16
C GLY A 619 12.69 -15.26 -2.24
N ALA A 620 13.65 -14.64 -2.94
CA ALA A 620 13.32 -13.81 -4.09
C ALA A 620 12.95 -14.70 -5.30
N GLY A 621 11.69 -15.13 -5.37
CA GLY A 621 11.07 -15.43 -6.65
C GLY A 621 11.24 -14.23 -7.57
N GLN A 622 11.70 -14.47 -8.80
CA GLN A 622 11.83 -13.45 -9.83
C GLN A 622 10.45 -12.87 -10.16
N HIS A 623 10.05 -11.81 -9.46
CA HIS A 623 8.97 -10.96 -9.92
C HIS A 623 9.58 -9.77 -10.64
N GLN A 624 9.51 -9.82 -11.98
CA GLN A 624 9.64 -8.67 -12.85
C GLN A 624 8.62 -7.63 -12.39
N ALA A 625 9.09 -6.44 -12.00
CA ALA A 625 8.21 -5.31 -11.74
C ALA A 625 7.33 -5.06 -12.98
N PRO A 626 6.00 -4.85 -12.85
CA PRO A 626 5.20 -4.38 -13.96
C PRO A 626 5.69 -2.99 -14.34
N ALA A 627 6.07 -2.84 -15.61
CA ALA A 627 6.49 -1.58 -16.21
C ALA A 627 5.30 -0.60 -16.27
N LEU A 628 5.02 0.09 -15.16
CA LEU A 628 4.04 1.18 -15.10
C LEU A 628 4.61 2.35 -14.27
N ALA A 629 5.69 2.93 -14.78
CA ALA A 629 6.16 4.27 -14.40
C ALA A 629 6.72 5.02 -15.62
N ALA A 630 6.05 4.88 -16.77
CA ALA A 630 6.40 5.57 -18.01
C ALA A 630 5.20 6.36 -18.59
N VAL A 631 4.47 7.04 -17.73
CA VAL A 631 3.58 8.16 -18.08
C VAL A 631 3.71 9.03 -16.84
N TRP A 632 4.54 10.05 -16.77
CA TRP A 632 4.35 11.40 -17.31
C TRP A 632 5.72 12.08 -17.29
N ALA A 633 6.39 12.18 -18.44
CA ALA A 633 7.44 13.18 -18.67
C ALA A 633 7.60 13.47 -20.18
N PRO A 634 6.66 14.16 -20.85
CA PRO A 634 6.92 14.69 -22.18
C PRO A 634 7.29 16.18 -22.05
N ALA A 635 8.59 16.48 -22.02
CA ALA A 635 9.21 17.71 -22.56
C ALA A 635 10.63 17.90 -22.00
N SER A 636 11.62 17.16 -22.50
CA SER A 636 13.04 17.59 -22.46
C SER A 636 14.02 16.65 -23.17
N LEU A 637 13.63 15.45 -23.60
CA LEU A 637 14.53 14.51 -24.28
C LEU A 637 14.18 14.33 -25.76
N LEU A 638 14.27 15.43 -26.52
CA LEU A 638 14.35 15.41 -27.98
C LEU A 638 15.78 15.81 -28.40
N SER A 639 16.74 14.90 -28.16
CA SER A 639 18.03 14.84 -28.87
C SER A 639 18.93 13.79 -28.22
N ALA A 640 19.00 12.58 -28.81
CA ALA A 640 20.17 11.66 -28.80
C ALA A 640 19.81 10.17 -28.99
N SER A 641 18.62 9.82 -29.50
CA SER A 641 18.29 8.44 -29.89
C SER A 641 18.74 8.13 -31.32
N ALA A 642 20.05 8.11 -31.58
CA ALA A 642 20.59 7.69 -32.89
C ALA A 642 21.80 6.73 -32.83
N LEU A 643 22.25 6.28 -31.65
CA LEU A 643 23.49 5.50 -31.57
C LEU A 643 23.41 4.24 -30.68
N ALA A 644 22.28 3.53 -30.71
CA ALA A 644 22.11 2.25 -29.97
C ALA A 644 21.59 1.10 -30.87
N LEU A 645 21.92 1.15 -32.16
CA LEU A 645 21.63 0.10 -33.13
C LEU A 645 22.89 -0.24 -33.96
N ALA A 646 23.97 -0.56 -33.26
CA ALA A 646 25.09 -1.33 -33.79
C ALA A 646 25.76 -2.02 -32.60
N PHE A 647 26.21 -3.27 -32.73
CA PHE A 647 26.77 -4.14 -31.68
C PHE A 647 25.82 -5.09 -30.93
N ALA A 648 24.86 -5.68 -31.66
CA ALA A 648 24.40 -7.02 -31.35
C ALA A 648 24.98 -8.03 -32.36
N SER A 649 26.21 -8.51 -32.13
CA SER A 649 26.61 -9.87 -32.54
C SER A 649 27.96 -10.27 -31.93
N ARG A 650 28.05 -11.54 -31.49
CA ARG A 650 29.21 -12.30 -30.97
C ARG A 650 29.53 -12.00 -29.48
N GLY A 651 29.71 -12.97 -28.58
CA GLY A 651 29.82 -14.42 -28.67
C GLY A 651 29.59 -15.07 -27.30
N ARG A 652 29.54 -16.40 -27.31
CA ARG A 652 29.03 -17.30 -26.26
C ARG A 652 29.78 -17.24 -24.91
N LYS A 653 29.00 -17.49 -23.85
CA LYS A 653 29.42 -17.89 -22.49
C LYS A 653 30.41 -19.06 -22.50
N ARG A 654 31.38 -19.02 -21.59
CA ARG A 654 32.04 -20.22 -21.04
C ARG A 654 32.12 -20.09 -19.52
N LYS A 655 31.74 -21.16 -18.82
CA LYS A 655 31.72 -21.30 -17.36
C LYS A 655 32.93 -22.15 -16.93
N ALA A 656 33.32 -21.94 -15.67
CA ALA A 656 34.04 -22.82 -14.74
C ALA A 656 35.58 -22.73 -14.71
N GLY A 657 36.09 -22.65 -13.46
CA GLY A 657 37.48 -22.90 -13.10
C GLY A 657 37.86 -22.25 -11.77
N SER A 658 37.64 -22.94 -10.65
CA SER A 658 38.27 -22.64 -9.35
C SER A 658 39.79 -22.74 -9.48
N ALA A 659 40.54 -21.72 -9.07
CA ALA A 659 42.00 -21.75 -9.08
C ALA A 659 42.57 -21.68 -7.65
N SER A 660 43.40 -22.68 -7.33
CA SER A 660 44.43 -22.63 -6.28
C SER A 660 45.56 -21.68 -6.72
N PRO A 661 46.44 -21.21 -5.82
CA PRO A 661 47.32 -20.06 -6.07
C PRO A 661 48.42 -20.39 -7.09
N ALA A 662 48.55 -19.56 -8.12
CA ALA A 662 49.63 -19.62 -9.11
C ALA A 662 50.87 -18.82 -8.63
N PRO A 663 52.09 -19.18 -9.08
CA PRO A 663 53.34 -18.62 -8.57
C PRO A 663 53.60 -17.19 -9.09
N ALA A 664 54.46 -16.45 -8.38
CA ALA A 664 54.85 -15.07 -8.65
C ALA A 664 55.08 -14.77 -10.15
N SER A 665 54.33 -13.83 -10.71
CA SER A 665 54.47 -13.42 -12.12
C SER A 665 55.79 -12.68 -12.34
N GLN A 666 56.47 -12.96 -13.45
CA GLN A 666 57.71 -12.26 -13.88
C GLN A 666 57.49 -10.76 -14.20
N ILE A 667 56.26 -10.26 -14.17
CA ILE A 667 55.89 -8.87 -14.53
C ILE A 667 55.01 -8.30 -13.40
N ALA A 668 55.29 -7.06 -12.98
CA ALA A 668 54.56 -6.37 -11.91
C ALA A 668 53.26 -5.72 -12.42
N VAL A 669 53.33 -5.01 -13.56
CA VAL A 669 52.15 -4.44 -14.26
C VAL A 669 52.24 -4.75 -15.75
N SER A 670 51.16 -5.27 -16.33
CA SER A 670 51.07 -5.57 -17.77
C SER A 670 49.79 -4.99 -18.36
N ALA A 671 49.94 -3.98 -19.21
CA ALA A 671 48.89 -3.33 -19.98
C ALA A 671 48.93 -3.79 -21.44
N ARG A 672 47.80 -4.28 -21.99
CA ARG A 672 47.67 -4.70 -23.39
C ARG A 672 46.45 -4.08 -24.04
N GLY A 673 46.69 -3.22 -25.03
CA GLY A 673 45.66 -2.60 -25.85
C GLY A 673 44.72 -1.68 -25.07
N LEU A 674 45.20 -0.98 -24.04
CA LEU A 674 44.35 -0.19 -23.15
C LEU A 674 43.71 1.00 -23.87
N GLY A 675 42.43 1.21 -23.60
CA GLY A 675 41.65 2.34 -24.12
C GLY A 675 40.76 2.97 -23.04
N LYS A 676 40.69 4.31 -23.01
CA LYS A 676 39.78 5.05 -22.13
C LYS A 676 39.29 6.33 -22.80
N SER A 677 37.98 6.54 -22.76
CA SER A 677 37.32 7.73 -23.27
C SER A 677 36.27 8.23 -22.28
N TYR A 678 36.10 9.55 -22.16
CA TYR A 678 35.00 10.19 -21.44
C TYR A 678 34.19 11.03 -22.43
N GLY A 679 32.98 10.58 -22.75
CA GLY A 679 32.19 11.15 -23.84
C GLY A 679 32.93 11.06 -25.17
N ASN A 680 33.05 12.18 -25.88
CA ASN A 680 33.77 12.27 -27.16
C ASN A 680 35.29 12.45 -26.98
N ARG A 681 35.78 12.65 -25.75
CA ARG A 681 37.21 12.84 -25.48
C ARG A 681 37.88 11.50 -25.22
N ARG A 682 38.77 11.09 -26.10
CA ARG A 682 39.63 9.91 -25.94
C ARG A 682 40.90 10.31 -25.20
N LEU A 683 41.17 9.70 -24.05
CA LEU A 683 42.37 9.99 -23.25
C LEU A 683 43.58 9.19 -23.73
N PHE A 684 43.40 7.91 -23.99
CA PHE A 684 44.40 7.04 -24.61
C PHE A 684 43.70 5.87 -25.31
N SER A 685 44.33 5.32 -26.35
CA SER A 685 43.84 4.16 -27.09
C SER A 685 44.98 3.26 -27.53
N ASN A 686 44.76 1.95 -27.49
CA ASN A 686 45.74 0.93 -27.84
C ASN A 686 47.06 1.02 -27.05
N LEU A 687 47.00 1.48 -25.80
CA LEU A 687 48.16 1.65 -24.93
C LEU A 687 48.65 0.28 -24.41
N SER A 688 49.88 -0.10 -24.74
CA SER A 688 50.49 -1.35 -24.26
C SER A 688 51.86 -1.11 -23.66
N PHE A 689 52.07 -1.56 -22.43
CA PHE A 689 53.36 -1.45 -21.73
C PHE A 689 53.48 -2.51 -20.63
N THR A 690 54.70 -2.73 -20.17
CA THR A 690 55.03 -3.61 -19.05
C THR A 690 55.97 -2.91 -18.08
N VAL A 691 55.77 -3.20 -16.79
CA VAL A 691 56.63 -2.77 -15.67
C VAL A 691 57.17 -4.00 -14.97
N MET A 692 58.48 -4.10 -14.88
CA MET A 692 59.19 -5.21 -14.25
C MET A 692 59.27 -5.02 -12.73
N PRO A 693 59.36 -6.10 -11.93
CA PRO A 693 59.57 -5.99 -10.49
C PRO A 693 60.80 -5.14 -10.15
N GLY A 694 60.63 -4.17 -9.26
CA GLY A 694 61.70 -3.25 -8.83
C GLY A 694 61.95 -2.04 -9.75
N GLU A 695 61.29 -1.99 -10.92
CA GLU A 695 61.36 -0.87 -11.87
C GLU A 695 60.59 0.35 -11.36
N CYS A 696 61.11 1.55 -11.64
CA CYS A 696 60.41 2.82 -11.48
C CYS A 696 59.96 3.36 -12.84
N LEU A 697 58.67 3.23 -13.15
CA LEU A 697 58.05 3.83 -14.34
C LEU A 697 57.47 5.21 -14.00
N VAL A 698 57.93 6.25 -14.69
CA VAL A 698 57.34 7.59 -14.57
C VAL A 698 56.36 7.84 -15.71
N LEU A 699 55.12 8.19 -15.37
CA LEU A 699 54.08 8.65 -16.28
C LEU A 699 54.22 10.16 -16.48
N TRP A 700 54.59 10.59 -17.69
CA TRP A 700 54.78 11.99 -18.04
C TRP A 700 53.77 12.44 -19.10
N GLY A 701 53.32 13.69 -19.05
CA GLY A 701 52.35 14.23 -20.02
C GLY A 701 51.67 15.49 -19.52
N SER A 702 51.03 16.26 -20.41
CA SER A 702 50.27 17.47 -20.04
C SER A 702 49.11 17.15 -19.06
N ASN A 703 48.56 18.18 -18.42
CA ASN A 703 47.36 18.03 -17.61
C ASN A 703 46.20 17.61 -18.50
N GLY A 704 45.48 16.55 -18.11
CA GLY A 704 44.42 15.96 -18.92
C GLY A 704 44.86 14.87 -19.91
N ALA A 705 46.15 14.54 -20.02
CA ALA A 705 46.65 13.44 -20.87
C ALA A 705 46.27 12.02 -20.37
N GLY A 706 45.49 11.90 -19.29
CA GLY A 706 45.01 10.62 -18.77
C GLY A 706 45.91 9.91 -17.76
N LYS A 707 46.95 10.57 -17.21
CA LYS A 707 47.89 10.00 -16.22
C LYS A 707 47.19 9.43 -14.97
N SER A 708 46.47 10.27 -14.22
CA SER A 708 45.74 9.84 -13.02
C SER A 708 44.61 8.86 -13.36
N THR A 709 44.02 8.99 -14.56
CA THR A 709 43.03 8.01 -15.04
C THR A 709 43.66 6.64 -15.25
N LEU A 710 44.86 6.56 -15.85
CA LEU A 710 45.61 5.30 -16.00
C LEU A 710 45.95 4.69 -14.63
N MET A 711 46.34 5.51 -13.64
CA MET A 711 46.54 5.02 -12.27
C MET A 711 45.25 4.45 -11.65
N ARG A 712 44.11 5.11 -11.84
CA ARG A 712 42.81 4.60 -11.38
C ARG A 712 42.42 3.30 -12.10
N CYS A 713 42.80 3.14 -13.36
CA CYS A 713 42.66 1.87 -14.07
C CYS A 713 43.54 0.77 -13.45
N ILE A 714 44.80 1.05 -13.11
CA ILE A 714 45.69 0.09 -12.41
C ILE A 714 45.13 -0.29 -11.03
N LEU A 715 44.52 0.65 -10.32
CA LEU A 715 43.85 0.41 -9.03
C LEU A 715 42.52 -0.38 -9.15
N GLY A 716 41.99 -0.54 -10.36
CA GLY A 716 40.66 -1.11 -10.60
C GLY A 716 39.52 -0.21 -10.11
N LEU A 717 39.74 1.10 -10.01
CA LEU A 717 38.71 2.10 -9.67
C LEU A 717 37.99 2.66 -10.90
N GLU A 718 38.61 2.53 -12.08
CA GLU A 718 38.05 2.98 -13.35
C GLU A 718 38.17 1.88 -14.41
N PRO A 719 37.07 1.47 -15.06
CA PRO A 719 37.15 0.48 -16.12
C PRO A 719 37.89 1.06 -17.33
N CYS A 720 38.74 0.25 -17.96
CA CYS A 720 39.37 0.54 -19.25
C CYS A 720 39.11 -0.61 -20.23
N GLU A 721 39.12 -0.28 -21.52
CA GLU A 721 39.20 -1.28 -22.58
C GLU A 721 40.58 -1.95 -22.55
N GLY A 722 40.70 -3.16 -23.10
CA GLY A 722 41.94 -3.93 -23.12
C GLY A 722 42.13 -4.84 -21.90
N ALA A 723 43.33 -5.38 -21.72
CA ALA A 723 43.66 -6.27 -20.61
C ALA A 723 44.73 -5.65 -19.71
N LEU A 724 44.48 -5.61 -18.40
CA LEU A 724 45.38 -5.05 -17.40
C LEU A 724 45.59 -6.07 -16.28
N LEU A 725 46.84 -6.50 -16.13
CA LEU A 725 47.25 -7.42 -15.06
C LEU A 725 48.15 -6.69 -14.05
N VAL A 726 47.91 -6.91 -12.76
CA VAL A 726 48.73 -6.41 -11.65
C VAL A 726 49.14 -7.58 -10.77
N ALA A 727 50.44 -7.80 -10.59
CA ALA A 727 51.00 -8.93 -9.84
C ALA A 727 50.39 -10.29 -10.26
N GLY A 728 50.07 -10.44 -11.55
CA GLY A 728 49.46 -11.65 -12.12
C GLY A 728 47.93 -11.72 -12.04
N PHE A 729 47.27 -10.79 -11.34
CA PHE A 729 45.81 -10.71 -11.23
C PHE A 729 45.22 -9.80 -12.31
N ASP A 730 44.14 -10.24 -12.96
CA ASP A 730 43.40 -9.39 -13.89
C ASP A 730 42.56 -8.39 -13.11
N VAL A 731 42.82 -7.09 -13.32
CA VAL A 731 42.14 -6.02 -12.60
C VAL A 731 40.63 -6.03 -12.85
N ALA A 732 40.17 -6.49 -14.02
CA ALA A 732 38.74 -6.53 -14.35
C ALA A 732 37.97 -7.62 -13.58
N SER A 733 38.60 -8.77 -13.28
CA SER A 733 37.97 -9.88 -12.56
C SER A 733 38.36 -9.97 -11.08
N ASP A 734 39.60 -9.59 -10.74
CA ASP A 734 40.27 -9.88 -9.47
C ASP A 734 40.83 -8.60 -8.81
N ALA A 735 40.11 -7.48 -8.95
CA ALA A 735 40.54 -6.16 -8.47
C ALA A 735 40.92 -6.13 -6.97
N ALA A 736 40.28 -6.94 -6.13
CA ALA A 736 40.59 -7.01 -4.70
C ALA A 736 41.99 -7.61 -4.46
N ALA A 737 42.28 -8.76 -5.08
CA ALA A 737 43.59 -9.41 -5.00
C ALA A 737 44.70 -8.53 -5.59
N ALA A 738 44.42 -7.82 -6.69
CA ALA A 738 45.34 -6.83 -7.24
C ALA A 738 45.64 -5.69 -6.25
N ARG A 739 44.62 -5.13 -5.58
CA ARG A 739 44.79 -4.03 -4.61
C ARG A 739 45.54 -4.41 -3.34
N GLU A 740 45.47 -5.67 -2.91
CA GLU A 740 46.26 -6.17 -1.78
C GLU A 740 47.77 -6.06 -2.04
N ARG A 741 48.21 -6.09 -3.31
CA ARG A 741 49.61 -5.95 -3.70
C ARG A 741 50.05 -4.49 -3.93
N LEU A 742 49.11 -3.54 -3.89
CA LEU A 742 49.32 -2.15 -4.25
C LEU A 742 49.31 -1.23 -3.02
N GLY A 743 50.30 -0.36 -2.88
CA GLY A 743 50.22 0.87 -2.08
C GLY A 743 49.87 2.03 -2.99
N TYR A 744 49.04 2.96 -2.51
CA TYR A 744 48.64 4.13 -3.29
C TYR A 744 48.76 5.40 -2.47
N LEU A 745 49.47 6.38 -3.03
CA LEU A 745 49.55 7.74 -2.54
C LEU A 745 48.84 8.64 -3.55
N SER A 746 47.74 9.27 -3.11
CA SER A 746 46.99 10.24 -3.92
C SER A 746 47.57 11.64 -3.83
N GLN A 747 47.37 12.43 -4.88
CA GLN A 747 47.80 13.82 -4.97
C GLN A 747 47.28 14.69 -3.81
N GLU A 748 46.02 14.51 -3.42
CA GLU A 748 45.42 15.19 -2.26
C GLU A 748 45.35 14.24 -1.05
N PHE A 749 45.73 14.75 0.11
CA PHE A 749 45.57 14.06 1.39
C PHE A 749 44.14 14.29 1.90
N ALA A 750 43.37 13.22 2.12
CA ALA A 750 42.05 13.31 2.73
C ALA A 750 42.17 13.71 4.21
N GLY A 751 41.61 14.85 4.60
CA GLY A 751 41.68 15.33 5.98
C GLY A 751 40.89 14.43 6.95
N TYR A 752 41.52 14.07 8.07
CA TYR A 752 40.90 13.37 9.21
C TYR A 752 41.09 14.21 10.48
N ASP A 753 40.11 14.21 11.40
CA ASP A 753 40.24 14.80 12.74
C ASP A 753 40.82 13.79 13.75
N TRP A 754 41.74 12.94 13.29
CA TRP A 754 42.36 11.86 14.06
C TRP A 754 43.80 12.20 14.45
N THR A 755 44.33 11.49 15.44
CA THR A 755 45.78 11.42 15.66
C THR A 755 46.47 10.65 14.54
N VAL A 756 47.78 10.86 14.37
CA VAL A 756 48.60 10.07 13.44
C VAL A 756 48.47 8.57 13.75
N ARG A 757 48.48 8.21 15.04
CA ARG A 757 48.32 6.82 15.47
C ARG A 757 46.98 6.23 15.07
N GLU A 758 45.88 6.93 15.34
CA GLU A 758 44.52 6.50 14.96
C GLU A 758 44.38 6.33 13.44
N ALA A 759 44.94 7.27 12.67
CA ALA A 759 44.93 7.21 11.20
C ALA A 759 45.75 6.02 10.65
N MET A 760 46.86 5.65 11.31
CA MET A 760 47.67 4.49 10.93
C MET A 760 47.02 3.17 11.35
N ASP A 761 46.44 3.10 12.55
CA ASP A 761 45.71 1.93 13.02
C ASP A 761 44.53 1.59 12.12
N PHE A 762 43.78 2.62 11.71
CA PHE A 762 42.70 2.46 10.76
C PHE A 762 43.17 1.79 9.46
N VAL A 763 44.30 2.24 8.90
CA VAL A 763 44.84 1.66 7.67
C VAL A 763 45.37 0.24 7.89
N CYS A 764 45.99 -0.04 9.05
CA CYS A 764 46.41 -1.39 9.42
C CYS A 764 45.22 -2.34 9.48
N GLU A 765 44.12 -1.92 10.08
CA GLU A 765 42.92 -2.73 10.20
C GLU A 765 42.28 -3.03 8.83
N VAL A 766 42.14 -2.01 7.97
CA VAL A 766 41.57 -2.15 6.63
C VAL A 766 42.43 -3.03 5.73
N ARG A 767 43.76 -2.91 5.83
CA ARG A 767 44.70 -3.67 4.98
C ARG A 767 45.18 -4.97 5.60
N GLY A 768 44.74 -5.30 6.82
CA GLY A 768 45.21 -6.48 7.56
C GLY A 768 46.70 -6.44 7.92
N ALA A 769 47.28 -5.26 8.07
CA ALA A 769 48.68 -5.06 8.44
C ALA A 769 48.89 -5.14 9.96
N ASP A 770 50.11 -5.47 10.37
CA ASP A 770 50.50 -5.52 11.79
C ASP A 770 50.70 -4.09 12.35
N SER A 771 49.85 -3.68 13.30
CA SER A 771 49.97 -2.40 14.01
C SER A 771 51.31 -2.25 14.74
N GLY A 772 52.03 -3.33 15.04
CA GLY A 772 53.39 -3.29 15.58
C GLY A 772 54.40 -2.59 14.66
N ARG A 773 54.14 -2.54 13.35
CA ARG A 773 55.01 -1.91 12.34
C ARG A 773 54.80 -0.41 12.19
N ILE A 774 53.80 0.18 12.85
CA ILE A 774 53.43 1.60 12.66
C ILE A 774 54.61 2.52 12.99
N GLY A 775 55.25 2.33 14.14
CA GLY A 775 56.37 3.17 14.57
C GLY A 775 57.57 3.12 13.61
N GLU A 776 57.94 1.93 13.16
CA GLU A 776 59.01 1.73 12.16
C GLU A 776 58.65 2.37 10.81
N THR A 777 57.40 2.19 10.36
CA THR A 777 56.91 2.73 9.09
C THR A 777 56.90 4.26 9.10
N LEU A 778 56.41 4.88 10.19
CA LEU A 778 56.43 6.34 10.37
C LEU A 778 57.86 6.88 10.39
N ALA A 779 58.77 6.23 11.13
CA ALA A 779 60.18 6.62 11.16
C ALA A 779 60.84 6.53 9.77
N SER A 780 60.56 5.47 9.01
CA SER A 780 61.08 5.29 7.64
C SER A 780 60.59 6.36 6.66
N CYS A 781 59.41 6.94 6.91
CA CYS A 781 58.85 8.05 6.14
C CYS A 781 59.27 9.44 6.66
N GLY A 782 60.10 9.51 7.71
CA GLY A 782 60.58 10.75 8.30
C GLY A 782 59.58 11.46 9.23
N LEU A 783 58.73 10.68 9.92
CA LEU A 783 57.81 11.13 10.98
C LEU A 783 58.03 10.39 12.33
N PRO A 784 59.25 10.35 12.89
CA PRO A 784 59.48 9.67 14.17
C PRO A 784 58.80 10.42 15.33
N ASN A 785 58.13 9.67 16.22
CA ASN A 785 57.48 10.18 17.44
C ASN A 785 56.37 11.23 17.20
N GLU A 786 55.62 11.09 16.09
CA GLU A 786 54.54 12.00 15.71
C GLU A 786 53.14 11.41 16.00
N ASP A 787 53.08 10.24 16.62
CA ASP A 787 51.90 9.41 16.89
C ASP A 787 50.73 10.19 17.51
N ASP A 788 51.01 11.03 18.51
CA ASP A 788 50.00 11.76 19.28
C ASP A 788 49.55 13.08 18.63
N LYS A 789 50.24 13.54 17.56
CA LYS A 789 49.82 14.76 16.87
C LYS A 789 48.57 14.50 16.07
N THR A 790 47.66 15.48 16.06
CA THR A 790 46.48 15.43 15.20
C THR A 790 46.87 15.71 13.75
N VAL A 791 46.26 14.98 12.82
CA VAL A 791 46.49 15.12 11.38
C VAL A 791 46.31 16.57 10.87
N PRO A 792 45.35 17.38 11.36
CA PRO A 792 45.23 18.78 10.97
C PRO A 792 46.45 19.64 11.35
N ALA A 793 47.14 19.31 12.45
CA ALA A 793 48.31 20.03 12.94
C ALA A 793 49.60 19.74 12.14
N LEU A 794 49.58 18.76 11.24
CA LEU A 794 50.70 18.43 10.36
C LEU A 794 50.85 19.47 9.22
N SER A 795 52.09 19.80 8.87
CA SER A 795 52.37 20.58 7.65
C SER A 795 52.01 19.79 6.39
N GLY A 796 51.86 20.46 5.24
CA GLY A 796 51.55 19.79 3.97
C GLY A 796 52.55 18.67 3.62
N GLY A 797 53.84 18.90 3.86
CA GLY A 797 54.88 17.87 3.68
C GLY A 797 54.78 16.72 4.68
N MET A 798 54.42 16.98 5.93
CA MET A 798 54.17 15.93 6.93
C MET A 798 52.92 15.11 6.59
N LYS A 799 51.87 15.73 6.06
CA LYS A 799 50.67 15.01 5.57
C LYS A 799 51.00 14.07 4.41
N GLN A 800 51.84 14.51 3.47
CA GLN A 800 52.30 13.64 2.38
C GLN A 800 53.15 12.47 2.89
N LYS A 801 54.03 12.69 3.88
CA LYS A 801 54.78 11.61 4.53
C LYS A 801 53.87 10.63 5.29
N LEU A 802 52.79 11.11 5.90
CA LEU A 802 51.79 10.25 6.54
C LEU A 802 51.03 9.41 5.49
N ALA A 803 50.59 10.00 4.37
CA ALA A 803 49.99 9.24 3.28
C ALA A 803 50.95 8.18 2.72
N LEU A 804 52.24 8.49 2.62
CA LEU A 804 53.25 7.51 2.22
C LEU A 804 53.37 6.37 3.25
N ALA A 805 53.37 6.69 4.55
CA ALA A 805 53.39 5.68 5.61
C ALA A 805 52.15 4.77 5.55
N GLN A 806 50.97 5.33 5.32
CA GLN A 806 49.73 4.59 5.12
C GLN A 806 49.79 3.68 3.87
N ALA A 807 50.39 4.15 2.78
CA ALA A 807 50.60 3.33 1.59
C ALA A 807 51.57 2.16 1.83
N LEU A 808 52.55 2.34 2.73
CA LEU A 808 53.62 1.38 3.01
C LEU A 808 53.33 0.37 4.13
N VAL A 809 52.43 0.67 5.06
CA VAL A 809 52.27 -0.13 6.30
C VAL A 809 51.87 -1.59 6.04
N ALA A 810 51.17 -1.85 4.94
CA ALA A 810 50.80 -3.20 4.51
C ALA A 810 51.86 -3.90 3.65
N ASP A 811 53.04 -3.30 3.51
CA ASP A 811 54.19 -3.82 2.78
C ASP A 811 53.92 -4.22 1.32
N PRO A 812 53.42 -3.29 0.50
CA PRO A 812 53.03 -3.58 -0.87
C PRO A 812 54.25 -3.88 -1.77
N GLU A 813 54.04 -4.75 -2.77
CA GLU A 813 55.02 -5.07 -3.82
C GLU A 813 55.15 -3.93 -4.85
N ILE A 814 54.05 -3.20 -5.08
CA ILE A 814 53.93 -2.16 -6.09
C ILE A 814 53.39 -0.87 -5.45
N LEU A 815 54.05 0.26 -5.68
CA LEU A 815 53.64 1.58 -5.21
C LEU A 815 53.17 2.44 -6.38
N LEU A 816 51.96 2.97 -6.27
CA LEU A 816 51.40 3.95 -7.18
C LEU A 816 51.45 5.33 -6.52
N LEU A 817 52.17 6.28 -7.12
CA LEU A 817 52.40 7.61 -6.54
C LEU A 817 51.88 8.70 -7.47
N ASP A 818 50.68 9.23 -7.22
CA ASP A 818 50.08 10.27 -8.05
C ASP A 818 50.56 11.66 -7.60
N GLU A 819 51.49 12.25 -8.34
CA GLU A 819 52.07 13.57 -8.10
C GLU A 819 52.55 13.77 -6.65
N PRO A 820 53.40 12.87 -6.12
CA PRO A 820 53.69 12.78 -4.69
C PRO A 820 54.43 13.99 -4.11
N CYS A 821 54.96 14.87 -4.97
CA CYS A 821 55.78 16.02 -4.61
C CYS A 821 55.16 17.37 -5.03
N SER A 822 53.92 17.33 -5.55
CA SER A 822 53.16 18.54 -5.92
C SER A 822 52.81 19.34 -4.66
N ASN A 823 52.82 20.68 -4.79
CA ASN A 823 52.50 21.62 -3.71
C ASN A 823 53.41 21.55 -2.46
N LEU A 824 54.62 20.97 -2.60
CA LEU A 824 55.64 20.94 -1.54
C LEU A 824 56.78 21.93 -1.79
N ASP A 825 57.39 22.40 -0.70
CA ASP A 825 58.62 23.21 -0.75
C ASP A 825 59.83 22.37 -1.20
N LEU A 826 60.91 23.05 -1.60
CA LEU A 826 62.11 22.39 -2.13
C LEU A 826 62.74 21.39 -1.14
N LYS A 827 62.64 21.67 0.16
CA LYS A 827 63.19 20.81 1.21
C LYS A 827 62.38 19.51 1.32
N SER A 828 61.06 19.61 1.46
CA SER A 828 60.16 18.46 1.60
C SER A 828 60.17 17.58 0.35
N ARG A 829 60.27 18.20 -0.84
CA ARG A 829 60.44 17.46 -2.10
C ARG A 829 61.72 16.62 -2.09
N ARG A 830 62.88 17.21 -1.76
CA ARG A 830 64.15 16.48 -1.68
C ARG A 830 64.09 15.34 -0.67
N GLU A 831 63.43 15.54 0.47
CA GLU A 831 63.24 14.50 1.47
C GLU A 831 62.39 13.32 0.94
N LEU A 832 61.24 13.59 0.31
CA LEU A 832 60.40 12.55 -0.30
C LEU A 832 61.08 11.84 -1.47
N THR A 833 61.74 12.57 -2.37
CA THR A 833 62.55 11.97 -3.45
C THR A 833 63.63 11.05 -2.89
N GLY A 834 64.27 11.45 -1.78
CA GLY A 834 65.23 10.60 -1.07
C GLY A 834 64.62 9.32 -0.49
N ILE A 835 63.38 9.38 -0.01
CA ILE A 835 62.64 8.18 0.45
C ILE A 835 62.29 7.28 -0.74
N PHE A 836 61.77 7.83 -1.84
CA PHE A 836 61.46 7.05 -3.04
C PHE A 836 62.70 6.38 -3.64
N SER A 837 63.85 7.06 -3.62
CA SER A 837 65.12 6.48 -4.07
C SER A 837 65.56 5.27 -3.23
N LYS A 838 65.21 5.22 -1.93
CA LYS A 838 65.48 4.06 -1.07
C LYS A 838 64.49 2.92 -1.30
N LEU A 839 63.26 3.23 -1.69
CA LEU A 839 62.22 2.24 -1.98
C LEU A 839 62.41 1.60 -3.36
N LYS A 840 62.93 2.37 -4.33
CA LYS A 840 63.29 1.90 -5.67
C LYS A 840 64.19 0.66 -5.59
N GLY A 841 63.97 -0.32 -6.47
CA GLY A 841 64.71 -1.58 -6.50
C GLY A 841 64.21 -2.63 -5.48
N THR A 842 63.79 -2.21 -4.28
CA THR A 842 63.10 -3.11 -3.33
C THR A 842 61.61 -3.27 -3.63
N ARG A 843 61.01 -2.25 -4.22
CA ARG A 843 59.60 -2.20 -4.63
C ARG A 843 59.50 -1.67 -6.04
N THR A 844 58.43 -2.07 -6.73
CA THR A 844 58.09 -1.51 -8.05
C THR A 844 57.37 -0.18 -7.85
N ILE A 845 57.72 0.86 -8.60
CA ILE A 845 57.10 2.19 -8.48
C ILE A 845 56.50 2.58 -9.83
N VAL A 846 55.24 3.02 -9.83
CA VAL A 846 54.63 3.74 -10.95
C VAL A 846 54.21 5.10 -10.43
N MET A 847 54.81 6.18 -10.94
CA MET A 847 54.54 7.52 -10.44
C MET A 847 54.17 8.50 -11.55
N THR A 848 53.33 9.48 -11.25
CA THR A 848 53.15 10.65 -12.12
C THR A 848 54.05 11.77 -11.61
N SER A 849 54.69 12.50 -12.53
CA SER A 849 55.47 13.69 -12.17
C SER A 849 55.49 14.69 -13.32
N HIS A 850 55.67 15.95 -12.96
CA HIS A 850 55.90 17.08 -13.85
C HIS A 850 57.25 17.76 -13.58
N HIS A 851 58.08 17.17 -12.71
CA HIS A 851 59.36 17.71 -12.31
C HIS A 851 60.49 16.90 -12.94
N LEU A 852 61.27 17.55 -13.82
CA LEU A 852 62.38 16.90 -14.53
C LEU A 852 63.46 16.36 -13.58
N ASP A 853 63.64 16.98 -12.41
CA ASP A 853 64.58 16.52 -11.38
C ASP A 853 64.15 15.17 -10.78
N GLU A 854 62.85 14.91 -10.64
CA GLU A 854 62.32 13.63 -10.16
C GLU A 854 62.49 12.54 -11.22
N VAL A 855 62.22 12.88 -12.49
CA VAL A 855 62.46 11.97 -13.62
C VAL A 855 63.95 11.59 -13.68
N ARG A 856 64.85 12.56 -13.61
CA ARG A 856 66.30 12.34 -13.63
C ARG A 856 66.77 11.48 -12.46
N ALA A 857 66.20 11.67 -11.28
CA ALA A 857 66.64 10.97 -10.07
C ALA A 857 66.05 9.56 -9.94
N LEU A 858 64.80 9.35 -10.36
CA LEU A 858 64.04 8.15 -10.02
C LEU A 858 63.66 7.26 -11.21
N ALA A 859 63.44 7.81 -12.41
CA ALA A 859 62.90 7.03 -13.53
C ALA A 859 63.89 5.98 -14.02
N ASP A 860 63.43 4.75 -14.22
CA ASP A 860 64.11 3.77 -15.07
C ASP A 860 63.60 3.86 -16.50
N ARG A 861 62.29 4.11 -16.65
CA ARG A 861 61.60 4.34 -17.93
C ARG A 861 60.56 5.44 -17.77
N VAL A 862 60.28 6.13 -18.87
CA VAL A 862 59.26 7.18 -18.95
C VAL A 862 58.19 6.77 -19.94
N LEU A 863 56.94 6.67 -19.48
CA LEU A 863 55.78 6.55 -20.36
C LEU A 863 55.21 7.95 -20.61
N TRP A 864 55.48 8.48 -21.79
CA TRP A 864 55.01 9.79 -22.22
C TRP A 864 53.64 9.68 -22.89
N LEU A 865 52.63 10.26 -22.23
CA LEU A 865 51.26 10.42 -22.71
C LEU A 865 51.08 11.84 -23.28
N GLU A 866 50.72 11.94 -24.56
CA GLU A 866 50.45 13.19 -25.25
C GLU A 866 49.02 13.15 -25.82
N GLU A 867 48.32 14.28 -25.80
CA GLU A 867 46.99 14.40 -26.42
C GLU A 867 47.10 14.18 -27.94
N ASP A 868 46.20 13.37 -28.50
CA ASP A 868 46.15 13.02 -29.92
C ASP A 868 47.42 12.36 -30.53
N ARG A 869 48.34 11.86 -29.69
CA ARG A 869 49.52 11.11 -30.12
C ARG A 869 49.59 9.74 -29.43
N PRO A 870 50.16 8.71 -30.08
CA PRO A 870 50.39 7.43 -29.44
C PRO A 870 51.36 7.59 -28.28
N ALA A 871 51.08 6.91 -27.17
CA ALA A 871 51.95 6.89 -26.01
C ALA A 871 53.34 6.33 -26.38
N ARG A 872 54.40 6.97 -25.88
CA ARG A 872 55.78 6.56 -26.13
C ARG A 872 56.45 6.11 -24.84
N LEU A 873 57.10 4.96 -24.89
CA LEU A 873 57.90 4.44 -23.79
C LEU A 873 59.37 4.69 -24.11
N MET A 874 60.05 5.45 -23.26
CA MET A 874 61.39 6.00 -23.53
C MET A 874 62.33 5.75 -22.35
N ASP A 875 63.64 5.74 -22.62
CA ASP A 875 64.64 5.85 -21.58
C ASP A 875 64.69 7.30 -21.03
N PRO A 876 65.05 7.50 -19.75
CA PRO A 876 65.05 8.83 -19.13
C PRO A 876 66.01 9.81 -19.80
N GLY A 877 67.14 9.35 -20.35
CA GLY A 877 68.14 10.21 -20.99
C GLY A 877 67.59 10.85 -22.27
N SER A 878 67.11 10.01 -23.19
CA SER A 878 66.48 10.46 -24.44
C SER A 878 65.25 11.34 -24.17
N PHE A 879 64.45 10.99 -23.16
CA PHE A 879 63.31 11.82 -22.76
C PHE A 879 63.75 13.21 -22.26
N LEU A 880 64.78 13.28 -21.41
CA LEU A 880 65.29 14.55 -20.88
C LEU A 880 65.89 15.42 -21.99
N GLU A 881 66.59 14.85 -22.95
CA GLU A 881 67.10 15.57 -24.13
C GLU A 881 65.95 16.11 -24.98
N GLU A 882 64.94 15.29 -25.29
CA GLU A 882 63.80 15.72 -26.12
C GLU A 882 62.96 16.80 -25.43
N ILE A 883 62.67 16.65 -24.13
CA ILE A 883 61.83 17.62 -23.41
C ILE A 883 62.57 18.93 -23.13
N THR A 884 63.89 18.90 -22.85
CA THR A 884 64.66 20.13 -22.67
C THR A 884 64.80 20.88 -23.99
N GLY A 885 64.98 20.19 -25.11
CA GLY A 885 64.96 20.78 -26.45
C GLY A 885 63.60 21.35 -26.88
N ARG A 886 62.48 20.94 -26.26
CA ARG A 886 61.15 21.55 -26.46
C ARG A 886 60.87 22.73 -25.53
N LEU A 887 61.62 22.86 -24.43
CA LEU A 887 61.46 23.89 -23.41
C LEU A 887 62.48 25.04 -23.54
N SER A 888 63.60 24.80 -24.23
CA SER A 888 64.54 25.81 -24.74
C SER A 888 64.01 26.48 -26.01
#